data_AF-A0A355BVH6-F1
#
_entry.id   AF-A0A355BVH6-F1
#
_cell.length_a   1.000
_cell.length_b   1.000
_cell.length_c   1.000
_cell.angle_alpha   90.00
_cell.angle_beta   90.00
_cell.angle_gamma   90.00
#
_symmetry.space_group_name_H-M   'P 1'
#
loop_
_entity.id
_entity.type
_entity.pdbx_description
1 polymer ?
#
loop_
_entity_poly.entity_id
_entity_poly.type
_entity_poly.pdbx_seq_one_letter_code
_entity_poly.pdbx_strand_id
1 'polypeptide(L)'
;FLNEIPKTVKKIAVLDRTKEPGSLGEPLYLDVVAALASTRPGIRVIGGRFGLSSKEFTPSMVKAVCQHLEKDGWHGFTVGINDDVTHKSIPVAEDIDAEQPGIVRCKFWGYGSDGTVSANKNAIKIIGDSTDLFVQGYFQYDSNKSGGWTISHLRFGKERIQSEYLLNKVDFVALHRAQYIGQYDILEGITEGGTFLINSSQKPENIFRLFTKDMQDTIRKKKIKVFAIDASKIAKSVGLGGRISSVMQTAFFKVSGVLPEAQAIELIKKFVQKQFARKGPEIVEMNWKAIDESAAAVISVPIPAESEKFAEITQVVPAGSGWFADHIIDPILRLKGDTIPVSAMPINGAVPTGTKRLEYRGVPGNPATWIEKLPFVTEPNVAEPYMEYPPSCSGCGEVPYIHMVTQMFGDRMIIANATGCTSIYGGTFPLTPYTKDKNGKGPAWANSLFEDNAEFGMGMRLAVDANRAQLKTNVNTLLGQPISEGLKTALQRSLILFDEVNNEAKNHAEEVKKLLAEEQKKSGGNPVLNKVIELEDYFVDKSIWILGGDGWAYDIGFGGLDHVMASNRNVNILVVDTEVYSNTGGQASKSTPRGAVAKFASNGKKLGKKNLGLMMTTYGGAYVASVNMGVDREKTALAFVEAEKHKGPSIVIAYSPCIAHGYNMQLAKKQSEKAAKCGYWPMYRFNPDVRGEHQNPFTWDAPEVDTQFHTYLEEEIRYKTLNLTNPTEAKRLEELAIKDNEQRFKDIKHLSEA
;
A
#
# COMPACT_ATOMS: atom_id res chain seq x y z
N PHE A 1 -19.61 31.74 -20.50
CA PHE A 1 -18.95 30.92 -21.55
C PHE A 1 -18.92 31.63 -22.90
N LEU A 2 -20.05 31.77 -23.62
CA LEU A 2 -20.05 32.32 -24.99
C LEU A 2 -19.40 33.71 -25.13
N ASN A 3 -19.62 34.60 -24.16
CA ASN A 3 -19.03 35.95 -24.15
C ASN A 3 -17.49 35.94 -24.03
N GLU A 4 -16.91 34.88 -23.47
CA GLU A 4 -15.47 34.74 -23.26
C GLU A 4 -14.76 34.14 -24.48
N ILE A 5 -15.50 33.60 -25.46
CA ILE A 5 -14.90 33.05 -26.68
C ILE A 5 -14.69 34.19 -27.68
N PRO A 6 -13.43 34.54 -28.03
CA PRO A 6 -13.18 35.59 -29.00
C PRO A 6 -13.93 35.37 -30.31
N LYS A 7 -14.40 36.47 -30.92
CA LYS A 7 -15.15 36.42 -32.19
C LYS A 7 -14.34 35.80 -33.34
N THR A 8 -13.02 35.81 -33.23
CA THR A 8 -12.07 35.26 -34.21
C THR A 8 -11.87 33.75 -34.13
N VAL A 9 -12.35 33.08 -33.07
CA VAL A 9 -12.19 31.62 -32.89
C VAL A 9 -12.94 30.86 -33.98
N LYS A 10 -12.23 29.91 -34.61
CA LYS A 10 -12.75 29.01 -35.66
C LYS A 10 -12.71 27.54 -35.26
N LYS A 11 -11.79 27.17 -34.36
CA LYS A 11 -11.56 25.79 -33.92
C LYS A 11 -11.39 25.78 -32.40
N ILE A 12 -11.94 24.78 -31.71
CA ILE A 12 -11.82 24.56 -30.27
C ILE A 12 -11.46 23.09 -30.02
N ALA A 13 -10.47 22.85 -29.17
CA ALA A 13 -10.23 21.55 -28.57
C ALA A 13 -10.67 21.61 -27.10
N VAL A 14 -11.58 20.72 -26.71
CA VAL A 14 -12.04 20.57 -25.32
C VAL A 14 -11.29 19.41 -24.69
N LEU A 15 -10.78 19.61 -23.49
CA LEU A 15 -10.01 18.60 -22.76
C LEU A 15 -10.75 18.16 -21.50
N ASP A 16 -11.04 16.88 -21.43
CA ASP A 16 -11.74 16.26 -20.31
C ASP A 16 -10.78 15.39 -19.48
N ARG A 17 -10.79 15.61 -18.17
CA ARG A 17 -10.02 14.80 -17.21
C ARG A 17 -10.85 13.66 -16.65
N THR A 18 -11.59 12.99 -17.54
CA THR A 18 -12.46 11.84 -17.23
C THR A 18 -12.54 10.90 -18.44
N LYS A 19 -13.17 9.74 -18.25
CA LYS A 19 -13.49 8.80 -19.32
C LYS A 19 -14.85 8.17 -19.04
N GLU A 20 -15.77 8.33 -19.98
CA GLU A 20 -17.09 7.68 -19.94
C GLU A 20 -17.17 6.65 -21.07
N PRO A 21 -16.87 5.36 -20.80
CA PRO A 21 -16.85 4.32 -21.83
C PRO A 21 -18.20 4.20 -22.55
N GLY A 22 -18.19 4.27 -23.88
CA GLY A 22 -19.38 4.15 -24.72
C GLY A 22 -20.14 5.46 -24.99
N SER A 23 -19.77 6.56 -24.35
CA SER A 23 -20.34 7.89 -24.63
C SER A 23 -19.93 8.41 -26.02
N LEU A 24 -20.72 9.36 -26.56
CA LEU A 24 -20.41 10.07 -27.81
C LEU A 24 -19.27 11.09 -27.65
N GLY A 25 -18.95 11.46 -26.42
CA GLY A 25 -17.91 12.41 -26.03
C GLY A 25 -18.00 12.68 -24.54
N GLU A 26 -16.94 13.21 -23.96
CA GLU A 26 -16.86 13.48 -22.53
C GLU A 26 -17.71 14.70 -22.10
N PRO A 27 -18.03 14.85 -20.80
CA PRO A 27 -19.02 15.81 -20.33
C PRO A 27 -18.75 17.26 -20.76
N LEU A 28 -17.53 17.79 -20.58
CA LEU A 28 -17.23 19.17 -20.92
C LEU A 28 -17.28 19.39 -22.44
N TYR A 29 -16.82 18.42 -23.22
CA TYR A 29 -16.96 18.45 -24.67
C TYR A 29 -18.44 18.55 -25.08
N LEU A 30 -19.33 17.74 -24.51
CA LEU A 30 -20.76 17.77 -24.84
C LEU A 30 -21.41 19.11 -24.47
N ASP A 31 -21.06 19.68 -23.31
CA ASP A 31 -21.55 21.00 -22.89
C ASP A 31 -21.14 22.11 -23.86
N VAL A 32 -19.88 22.09 -24.33
CA VAL A 32 -19.36 23.08 -25.28
C VAL A 32 -20.05 22.96 -26.64
N VAL A 33 -20.24 21.73 -27.13
CA VAL A 33 -20.94 21.48 -28.39
C VAL A 33 -22.39 21.99 -28.31
N ALA A 34 -23.10 21.64 -27.23
CA ALA A 34 -24.49 22.06 -27.03
C ALA A 34 -24.62 23.60 -26.94
N ALA A 35 -23.70 24.28 -26.24
CA ALA A 35 -23.72 25.74 -26.11
C ALA A 35 -23.47 26.47 -27.43
N LEU A 36 -22.63 25.91 -28.32
CA LEU A 36 -22.26 26.52 -29.59
C LEU A 36 -23.24 26.21 -30.73
N ALA A 37 -23.97 25.10 -30.65
CA ALA A 37 -24.84 24.61 -31.72
C ALA A 37 -25.84 25.66 -32.23
N SER A 38 -26.45 26.46 -31.33
CA SER A 38 -27.44 27.47 -31.70
C SER A 38 -26.87 28.87 -31.94
N THR A 39 -25.65 29.15 -31.48
CA THR A 39 -25.09 30.52 -31.47
C THR A 39 -23.92 30.73 -32.41
N ARG A 40 -23.05 29.72 -32.59
CA ARG A 40 -21.86 29.78 -33.45
C ARG A 40 -21.61 28.42 -34.13
N PRO A 41 -22.55 27.89 -34.95
CA PRO A 41 -22.47 26.54 -35.52
C PRO A 41 -21.28 26.33 -36.47
N GLY A 42 -20.64 27.40 -36.95
CA GLY A 42 -19.46 27.34 -37.80
C GLY A 42 -18.12 27.06 -37.08
N ILE A 43 -18.10 27.02 -35.75
CA ILE A 43 -16.88 26.64 -35.00
C ILE A 43 -16.73 25.13 -35.01
N ARG A 44 -15.57 24.64 -35.44
CA ARG A 44 -15.21 23.21 -35.32
C ARG A 44 -14.80 22.90 -33.88
N VAL A 45 -15.48 21.96 -33.24
CA VAL A 45 -15.16 21.51 -31.89
C VAL A 45 -14.69 20.05 -31.94
N ILE A 46 -13.55 19.77 -31.30
CA ILE A 46 -13.08 18.40 -31.05
C ILE A 46 -12.87 18.21 -29.54
N GLY A 47 -12.90 16.97 -29.08
CA GLY A 47 -12.74 16.60 -27.67
C GLY A 47 -11.59 15.61 -27.51
N GLY A 48 -10.89 15.68 -26.38
CA GLY A 48 -9.83 14.73 -26.03
C GLY A 48 -9.66 14.55 -24.53
N ARG A 49 -9.08 13.42 -24.13
CA ARG A 49 -8.87 13.06 -22.72
C ARG A 49 -7.42 13.24 -22.30
N PHE A 50 -7.22 13.69 -21.06
CA PHE A 50 -5.90 13.87 -20.47
C PHE A 50 -5.92 13.58 -18.96
N GLY A 51 -4.74 13.41 -18.35
CA GLY A 51 -4.56 13.56 -16.90
C GLY A 51 -5.30 12.57 -15.98
N LEU A 52 -5.84 11.47 -16.50
CA LEU A 52 -6.54 10.46 -15.70
C LEU A 52 -5.64 9.91 -14.61
N SER A 53 -6.16 9.77 -13.39
CA SER A 53 -5.41 9.26 -12.23
C SER A 53 -4.06 9.96 -12.02
N SER A 54 -4.05 11.28 -12.20
CA SER A 54 -2.83 12.11 -12.09
C SER A 54 -1.74 11.81 -13.12
N LYS A 55 -2.09 11.23 -14.28
CA LYS A 55 -1.19 11.17 -15.44
C LYS A 55 -0.66 12.57 -15.75
N GLU A 56 0.61 12.66 -16.11
CA GLU A 56 1.27 13.92 -16.38
C GLU A 56 0.57 14.69 -17.51
N PHE A 57 0.54 16.02 -17.42
CA PHE A 57 0.06 16.91 -18.48
C PHE A 57 1.02 18.08 -18.67
N THR A 58 2.05 17.87 -19.49
CA THR A 58 3.16 18.81 -19.66
C THR A 58 2.83 19.89 -20.71
N PRO A 59 3.59 21.00 -20.75
CA PRO A 59 3.50 21.98 -21.83
C PRO A 59 3.67 21.36 -23.22
N SER A 60 4.53 20.35 -23.37
CA SER A 60 4.70 19.61 -24.63
C SER A 60 3.41 18.93 -25.07
N MET A 61 2.64 18.38 -24.12
CA MET A 61 1.32 17.79 -24.40
C MET A 61 0.29 18.85 -24.79
N VAL A 62 0.31 20.02 -24.14
CA VAL A 62 -0.53 21.16 -24.53
C VAL A 62 -0.24 21.58 -25.98
N LYS A 63 1.05 21.71 -26.34
CA LYS A 63 1.46 22.02 -27.71
C LYS A 63 0.98 20.97 -28.71
N ALA A 64 1.08 19.68 -28.38
CA ALA A 64 0.56 18.61 -29.22
C ALA A 64 -0.95 18.75 -29.47
N VAL A 65 -1.74 19.12 -28.46
CA VAL A 65 -3.18 19.39 -28.61
C VAL A 65 -3.43 20.56 -29.56
N CYS A 66 -2.69 21.67 -29.40
CA CYS A 66 -2.82 22.83 -30.30
C CYS A 66 -2.47 22.46 -31.74
N GLN A 67 -1.36 21.75 -31.97
CA GLN A 67 -0.95 21.29 -33.30
C GLN A 67 -1.96 20.32 -33.93
N HIS A 68 -2.54 19.43 -33.12
CA HIS A 68 -3.61 18.52 -33.55
C HIS A 68 -4.84 19.30 -34.02
N LEU A 69 -5.25 20.33 -33.27
CA LEU A 69 -6.36 21.21 -33.63
C LEU A 69 -6.09 22.01 -34.90
N GLU A 70 -4.88 22.56 -35.04
CA GLU A 70 -4.44 23.32 -36.22
C GLU A 70 -4.53 22.49 -37.50
N LYS A 71 -4.07 21.23 -37.44
CA LYS A 71 -4.05 20.26 -38.55
C LYS A 71 -5.39 19.58 -38.83
N ASP A 72 -6.49 20.12 -38.31
CA ASP A 72 -7.82 19.52 -38.45
C ASP A 72 -7.93 18.07 -37.93
N GLY A 73 -7.23 17.78 -36.83
CA GLY A 73 -7.23 16.50 -36.15
C GLY A 73 -8.63 16.03 -35.70
N TRP A 74 -8.78 14.74 -35.40
CA TRP A 74 -10.06 14.11 -35.08
C TRP A 74 -10.51 14.30 -33.62
N HIS A 75 -11.81 14.14 -33.36
CA HIS A 75 -12.42 14.10 -32.03
C HIS A 75 -12.21 12.72 -31.36
N GLY A 76 -12.15 12.69 -30.03
CA GLY A 76 -12.06 11.47 -29.22
C GLY A 76 -10.62 11.02 -28.93
N PHE A 77 -9.65 11.91 -29.09
CA PHE A 77 -8.23 11.61 -28.89
C PHE A 77 -7.83 11.48 -27.41
N THR A 78 -6.64 10.98 -27.14
CA THR A 78 -5.98 10.99 -25.82
C THR A 78 -4.63 11.68 -25.93
N VAL A 79 -4.12 12.23 -24.84
CA VAL A 79 -2.76 12.79 -24.77
C VAL A 79 -2.07 12.35 -23.48
N GLY A 80 -0.78 12.05 -23.57
CA GLY A 80 0.06 11.62 -22.44
C GLY A 80 0.21 10.11 -22.28
N ILE A 81 -0.37 9.28 -23.15
CA ILE A 81 -0.20 7.82 -23.19
C ILE A 81 0.23 7.35 -24.58
N ASN A 82 0.75 6.13 -24.68
CA ASN A 82 0.90 5.42 -25.94
C ASN A 82 -0.27 4.43 -26.11
N ASP A 83 -1.30 4.85 -26.87
CA ASP A 83 -2.43 4.00 -27.22
C ASP A 83 -2.19 3.34 -28.59
N ASP A 84 -1.49 2.22 -28.56
CA ASP A 84 -1.17 1.37 -29.70
C ASP A 84 -2.27 0.33 -30.02
N VAL A 85 -3.41 0.38 -29.32
CA VAL A 85 -4.55 -0.51 -29.53
C VAL A 85 -5.64 0.19 -30.32
N THR A 86 -6.08 1.37 -29.88
CA THR A 86 -7.13 2.14 -30.57
C THR A 86 -6.60 3.33 -31.36
N HIS A 87 -5.29 3.59 -31.29
CA HIS A 87 -4.60 4.65 -32.01
C HIS A 87 -5.20 6.04 -31.79
N LYS A 88 -5.76 6.27 -30.59
CA LYS A 88 -6.37 7.57 -30.23
C LYS A 88 -5.38 8.53 -29.60
N SER A 89 -4.19 8.08 -29.18
CA SER A 89 -3.17 8.96 -28.62
C SER A 89 -2.52 9.84 -29.67
N ILE A 90 -2.49 11.15 -29.44
CA ILE A 90 -1.72 12.07 -30.28
C ILE A 90 -0.22 12.04 -29.91
N PRO A 91 0.69 12.14 -30.89
CA PRO A 91 2.12 12.12 -30.63
C PRO A 91 2.59 13.41 -29.96
N VAL A 92 3.51 13.30 -29.00
CA VAL A 92 4.20 14.43 -28.37
C VAL A 92 5.63 14.47 -28.92
N ALA A 93 5.83 15.20 -30.02
CA ALA A 93 7.06 15.14 -30.80
C ALA A 93 8.20 16.03 -30.28
N GLU A 94 7.89 17.06 -29.50
CA GLU A 94 8.84 18.08 -29.07
C GLU A 94 8.86 18.19 -27.55
N ASP A 95 10.06 18.24 -26.95
CA ASP A 95 10.23 18.60 -25.55
C ASP A 95 10.39 20.12 -25.42
N ILE A 96 9.41 20.79 -24.82
CA ILE A 96 9.43 22.24 -24.63
C ILE A 96 9.67 22.58 -23.15
N ASP A 97 10.49 23.60 -22.93
CA ASP A 97 10.64 24.23 -21.62
C ASP A 97 9.85 25.53 -21.60
N ALA A 98 8.68 25.48 -20.98
CA ALA A 98 7.79 26.62 -20.82
C ALA A 98 7.94 27.29 -19.44
N GLU A 99 8.97 26.92 -18.67
CA GLU A 99 9.25 27.55 -17.38
C GLU A 99 9.67 29.01 -17.58
N GLN A 100 9.18 29.90 -16.72
CA GLN A 100 9.54 31.33 -16.78
C GLN A 100 11.04 31.51 -16.49
N PRO A 101 11.72 32.47 -17.15
CA PRO A 101 13.12 32.77 -16.86
C PRO A 101 13.36 33.08 -15.38
N GLY A 102 14.44 32.54 -14.81
CA GLY A 102 14.84 32.80 -13.43
C GLY A 102 14.17 31.92 -12.37
N ILE A 103 13.34 30.95 -12.75
CA ILE A 103 12.88 29.90 -11.84
C ILE A 103 13.99 28.88 -11.62
N VAL A 104 14.34 28.64 -10.35
CA VAL A 104 15.27 27.58 -9.94
C VAL A 104 14.49 26.29 -9.66
N ARG A 105 14.89 25.19 -10.29
CA ARG A 105 14.20 23.89 -10.23
C ARG A 105 15.04 22.85 -9.50
N CYS A 106 14.51 22.30 -8.41
CA CYS A 106 15.24 21.39 -7.53
C CYS A 106 14.52 20.05 -7.37
N LYS A 107 15.24 18.94 -7.57
CA LYS A 107 14.75 17.57 -7.42
C LYS A 107 15.49 16.86 -6.28
N PHE A 108 14.78 16.23 -5.36
CA PHE A 108 15.38 15.57 -4.19
C PHE A 108 14.92 14.11 -4.12
N TRP A 109 15.88 13.20 -4.18
CA TRP A 109 15.68 11.76 -4.03
C TRP A 109 15.92 11.35 -2.59
N GLY A 110 14.85 10.95 -1.90
CA GLY A 110 14.85 10.54 -0.51
C GLY A 110 14.31 9.13 -0.29
N TYR A 111 14.27 8.72 0.97
CA TYR A 111 13.78 7.44 1.44
C TYR A 111 12.64 7.63 2.45
N GLY A 112 11.65 6.76 2.43
CA GLY A 112 10.54 6.77 3.38
C GLY A 112 11.07 6.77 4.81
N SER A 113 10.73 7.82 5.57
CA SER A 113 11.14 8.05 6.97
C SER A 113 12.56 8.62 7.18
N ASP A 114 13.29 9.04 6.15
CA ASP A 114 14.59 9.71 6.32
C ASP A 114 14.48 11.23 6.65
N GLY A 115 13.28 11.79 6.51
CA GLY A 115 12.97 13.20 6.78
C GLY A 115 13.13 14.16 5.59
N THR A 116 13.46 13.68 4.39
CA THR A 116 13.66 14.48 3.17
C THR A 116 12.46 15.34 2.82
N VAL A 117 11.27 14.73 2.73
CA VAL A 117 10.03 15.44 2.43
C VAL A 117 9.74 16.54 3.46
N SER A 118 9.96 16.24 4.74
CA SER A 118 9.77 17.21 5.82
C SER A 118 10.76 18.36 5.72
N ALA A 119 12.04 18.07 5.44
CA ALA A 119 13.07 19.09 5.21
C ALA A 119 12.72 19.99 4.02
N ASN A 120 12.22 19.42 2.93
CA ASN A 120 11.81 20.18 1.74
C ASN A 120 10.57 21.05 2.02
N LYS A 121 9.57 20.53 2.73
CA LYS A 121 8.43 21.35 3.20
C LYS A 121 8.89 22.50 4.10
N ASN A 122 9.89 22.27 4.94
CA ASN A 122 10.48 23.32 5.77
C ASN A 122 11.27 24.33 4.93
N ALA A 123 12.03 23.89 3.92
CA ALA A 123 12.74 24.78 3.02
C ALA A 123 11.78 25.71 2.26
N ILE A 124 10.66 25.17 1.75
CA ILE A 124 9.57 25.96 1.14
C ILE A 124 9.07 27.03 2.10
N LYS A 125 8.76 26.67 3.36
CA LYS A 125 8.29 27.62 4.37
C LYS A 125 9.33 28.67 4.71
N ILE A 126 10.58 28.27 4.90
CA ILE A 126 11.68 29.18 5.21
C ILE A 126 11.82 30.24 4.10
N ILE A 127 11.85 29.81 2.84
CA ILE A 127 12.01 30.72 1.70
C ILE A 127 10.75 31.58 1.52
N GLY A 128 9.56 30.97 1.52
CA GLY A 128 8.31 31.69 1.29
C GLY A 128 7.93 32.66 2.41
N ASP A 129 8.25 32.36 3.67
CA ASP A 129 7.95 33.26 4.80
C ASP A 129 8.99 34.38 4.97
N SER A 130 10.17 34.25 4.37
CA SER A 130 11.32 35.15 4.63
C SER A 130 11.84 35.90 3.40
N THR A 131 11.23 35.69 2.23
CA THR A 131 11.65 36.29 0.96
C THR A 131 10.44 36.62 0.08
N ASP A 132 10.63 37.43 -0.95
CA ASP A 132 9.58 37.75 -1.93
C ASP A 132 9.47 36.69 -3.05
N LEU A 133 10.13 35.54 -2.90
CA LEU A 133 10.08 34.48 -3.90
C LEU A 133 8.75 33.72 -3.81
N PHE A 134 8.17 33.45 -4.96
CA PHE A 134 7.16 32.41 -5.11
C PHE A 134 7.83 31.04 -4.94
N VAL A 135 7.14 30.18 -4.19
CA VAL A 135 7.61 28.84 -3.87
C VAL A 135 6.55 27.81 -4.30
N GLN A 136 6.98 26.72 -4.90
CA GLN A 136 6.13 25.59 -5.23
C GLN A 136 6.79 24.29 -4.78
N GLY A 137 6.00 23.35 -4.27
CA GLY A 137 6.48 22.01 -3.92
C GLY A 137 5.46 20.94 -4.27
N TYR A 138 5.91 19.92 -4.98
CA TYR A 138 5.17 18.68 -5.24
C TYR A 138 5.99 17.48 -4.77
N PHE A 139 5.33 16.46 -4.23
CA PHE A 139 6.00 15.33 -3.59
C PHE A 139 5.42 14.02 -4.12
N GLN A 140 6.26 13.21 -4.76
CA GLN A 140 5.95 11.85 -5.15
C GLN A 140 6.39 10.89 -4.06
N TYR A 141 5.54 9.92 -3.76
CA TYR A 141 5.78 8.88 -2.77
C TYR A 141 5.59 7.52 -3.44
N ASP A 142 6.40 6.57 -3.03
CA ASP A 142 6.13 5.15 -3.28
C ASP A 142 4.83 4.70 -2.57
N SER A 143 4.22 3.66 -3.11
CA SER A 143 3.09 2.94 -2.51
C SER A 143 3.47 2.11 -1.29
N ASN A 144 4.74 1.68 -1.20
CA ASN A 144 5.25 0.96 -0.03
C ASN A 144 5.10 1.82 1.24
N LYS A 145 4.39 1.31 2.24
CA LYS A 145 4.09 2.07 3.47
C LYS A 145 5.32 2.50 4.27
N SER A 146 6.38 1.70 4.17
CA SER A 146 7.67 2.04 4.75
C SER A 146 8.78 1.61 3.80
N GLY A 147 9.86 2.38 3.80
CA GLY A 147 11.06 2.06 3.05
C GLY A 147 10.98 2.20 1.53
N GLY A 148 9.95 2.87 1.02
CA GLY A 148 9.89 3.27 -0.39
C GLY A 148 10.74 4.49 -0.70
N TRP A 149 10.86 4.82 -1.98
CA TRP A 149 11.50 6.05 -2.45
C TRP A 149 10.55 7.26 -2.29
N THR A 150 11.13 8.47 -2.26
CA THR A 150 10.39 9.73 -2.36
C THR A 150 11.11 10.67 -3.31
N ILE A 151 10.36 11.42 -4.12
CA ILE A 151 10.93 12.45 -5.00
C ILE A 151 10.22 13.77 -4.70
N SER A 152 10.97 14.77 -4.28
CA SER A 152 10.45 16.14 -4.08
C SER A 152 10.82 17.01 -5.27
N HIS A 153 9.85 17.75 -5.79
CA HIS A 153 9.99 18.70 -6.90
C HIS A 153 9.72 20.10 -6.36
N LEU A 154 10.75 20.92 -6.30
CA LEU A 154 10.65 22.30 -5.80
C LEU A 154 10.95 23.29 -6.91
N ARG A 155 10.22 24.41 -6.90
CA ARG A 155 10.48 25.57 -7.75
C ARG A 155 10.51 26.84 -6.91
N PHE A 156 11.44 27.73 -7.23
CA PHE A 156 11.60 29.03 -6.58
C PHE A 156 11.80 30.11 -7.64
N GLY A 157 11.04 31.20 -7.60
CA GLY A 157 11.14 32.25 -8.61
C GLY A 157 10.58 33.59 -8.15
N LYS A 158 10.92 34.67 -8.83
CA LYS A 158 10.38 36.02 -8.56
C LYS A 158 8.97 36.22 -9.12
N GLU A 159 8.60 35.42 -10.10
CA GLU A 159 7.29 35.46 -10.73
C GLU A 159 6.41 34.30 -10.26
N ARG A 160 5.11 34.45 -10.46
CA ARG A 160 4.13 33.44 -10.08
C ARG A 160 4.35 32.15 -10.87
N ILE A 161 4.66 31.08 -10.15
CA ILE A 161 4.87 29.74 -10.70
C ILE A 161 3.50 29.13 -11.07
N GLN A 162 3.30 28.81 -12.35
CA GLN A 162 2.08 28.17 -12.89
C GLN A 162 2.30 26.72 -13.35
N SER A 163 3.50 26.18 -13.07
CA SER A 163 3.97 24.90 -13.58
C SER A 163 3.38 23.72 -12.80
N GLU A 164 2.13 23.38 -13.08
CA GLU A 164 1.37 22.28 -12.46
C GLU A 164 1.71 20.91 -13.07
N TYR A 165 3.01 20.67 -13.27
CA TYR A 165 3.59 19.44 -13.82
C TYR A 165 4.94 19.13 -13.15
N LEU A 166 5.39 17.87 -13.23
CA LEU A 166 6.68 17.44 -12.68
C LEU A 166 7.88 18.12 -13.36
N LEU A 167 9.04 18.11 -12.70
CA LEU A 167 10.26 18.68 -13.30
C LEU A 167 10.80 17.80 -14.43
N ASN A 168 10.65 18.26 -15.67
CA ASN A 168 11.31 17.72 -16.87
C ASN A 168 12.75 18.22 -17.02
N LYS A 169 13.01 19.47 -16.62
CA LYS A 169 14.35 20.06 -16.52
C LYS A 169 14.64 20.46 -15.09
N VAL A 170 15.89 20.28 -14.67
CA VAL A 170 16.31 20.43 -13.28
C VAL A 170 17.65 21.13 -13.19
N ASP A 171 17.76 22.13 -12.32
CA ASP A 171 19.00 22.89 -12.11
C ASP A 171 19.80 22.36 -10.92
N PHE A 172 19.11 21.72 -9.97
CA PHE A 172 19.69 21.11 -8.78
C PHE A 172 19.10 19.73 -8.49
N VAL A 173 19.94 18.71 -8.34
CA VAL A 173 19.55 17.36 -7.91
C VAL A 173 20.24 17.02 -6.59
N ALA A 174 19.49 16.53 -5.60
CA ALA A 174 20.05 15.92 -4.40
C ALA A 174 19.70 14.43 -4.30
N LEU A 175 20.69 13.60 -3.98
CA LEU A 175 20.53 12.18 -3.71
C LEU A 175 20.90 11.87 -2.26
N HIS A 176 19.90 11.58 -1.44
CA HIS A 176 20.12 11.35 0.00
C HIS A 176 20.49 9.90 0.32
N ARG A 177 20.34 8.99 -0.65
CA ARG A 177 20.64 7.57 -0.52
C ARG A 177 21.39 7.03 -1.75
N ALA A 178 22.70 6.81 -1.62
CA ALA A 178 23.56 6.39 -2.73
C ALA A 178 23.15 5.03 -3.36
N GLN A 179 22.45 4.15 -2.63
CA GLN A 179 22.00 2.84 -3.15
C GLN A 179 21.01 2.92 -4.31
N TYR A 180 20.45 4.10 -4.59
CA TYR A 180 19.57 4.31 -5.74
C TYR A 180 20.33 4.42 -7.07
N ILE A 181 21.65 4.62 -7.03
CA ILE A 181 22.49 4.62 -8.22
C ILE A 181 22.43 3.24 -8.89
N GLY A 182 22.20 3.23 -10.20
CA GLY A 182 22.03 2.00 -10.98
C GLY A 182 20.61 1.42 -10.93
N GLN A 183 19.74 1.89 -10.03
CA GLN A 183 18.32 1.51 -10.00
C GLN A 183 17.46 2.52 -10.74
N TYR A 184 17.69 3.82 -10.48
CA TYR A 184 16.91 4.92 -11.03
C TYR A 184 17.78 5.89 -11.84
N ASP A 185 17.15 6.62 -12.76
CA ASP A 185 17.80 7.70 -13.50
C ASP A 185 17.83 9.00 -12.68
N ILE A 186 18.82 9.10 -11.80
CA ILE A 186 18.92 10.19 -10.81
C ILE A 186 19.11 11.56 -11.48
N LEU A 187 19.84 11.60 -12.61
CA LEU A 187 20.20 12.85 -13.30
C LEU A 187 19.26 13.19 -14.45
N GLU A 188 18.12 12.50 -14.57
CA GLU A 188 17.11 12.77 -15.59
C GLU A 188 16.67 14.25 -15.55
N GLY A 189 16.86 14.92 -16.69
CA GLY A 189 16.50 16.32 -16.87
C GLY A 189 17.51 17.34 -16.37
N ILE A 190 18.65 16.94 -15.80
CA ILE A 190 19.62 17.92 -15.29
C ILE A 190 20.16 18.83 -16.41
N THR A 191 20.20 20.15 -16.17
CA THR A 191 20.64 21.16 -17.14
C THR A 191 22.17 21.29 -17.20
N GLU A 192 22.70 21.85 -18.29
CA GLU A 192 24.15 22.12 -18.39
C GLU A 192 24.60 23.09 -17.29
N GLY A 193 25.70 22.77 -16.61
CA GLY A 193 26.21 23.54 -15.48
C GLY A 193 25.42 23.36 -14.17
N GLY A 194 24.41 22.48 -14.15
CA GLY A 194 23.59 22.18 -12.97
C GLY A 194 24.39 21.57 -11.82
N THR A 195 23.76 21.48 -10.66
CA THR A 195 24.38 21.01 -9.41
C THR A 195 23.84 19.65 -8.99
N PHE A 196 24.73 18.73 -8.63
CA PHE A 196 24.39 17.43 -8.05
C PHE A 196 24.99 17.29 -6.65
N LEU A 197 24.14 17.10 -5.64
CA LEU A 197 24.55 16.87 -4.24
C LEU A 197 24.28 15.41 -3.85
N ILE A 198 25.26 14.69 -3.32
CA ILE A 198 25.10 13.31 -2.85
C ILE A 198 25.46 13.13 -1.38
N ASN A 199 24.63 12.40 -0.64
CA ASN A 199 24.98 11.89 0.69
C ASN A 199 25.83 10.61 0.54
N SER A 200 27.10 10.67 0.93
CA SER A 200 28.03 9.54 0.83
C SER A 200 29.11 9.61 1.90
N SER A 201 29.47 8.45 2.46
CA SER A 201 30.58 8.30 3.40
C SER A 201 31.91 7.97 2.71
N GLN A 202 31.94 7.91 1.37
CA GLN A 202 33.16 7.65 0.61
C GLN A 202 34.07 8.88 0.58
N LYS A 203 35.38 8.65 0.43
CA LYS A 203 36.34 9.74 0.22
C LYS A 203 36.04 10.47 -1.11
N PRO A 204 36.24 11.80 -1.20
CA PRO A 204 35.94 12.61 -2.39
C PRO A 204 36.40 11.98 -3.71
N GLU A 205 37.64 11.48 -3.75
CA GLU A 205 38.27 10.87 -4.92
C GLU A 205 37.62 9.55 -5.38
N ASN A 206 36.85 8.89 -4.51
CA ASN A 206 36.17 7.64 -4.81
C ASN A 206 34.68 7.83 -5.16
N ILE A 207 34.11 9.02 -4.95
CA ILE A 207 32.67 9.23 -5.15
C ILE A 207 32.28 9.09 -6.62
N PHE A 208 33.10 9.60 -7.55
CA PHE A 208 32.81 9.50 -8.99
C PHE A 208 32.71 8.04 -9.47
N ARG A 209 33.43 7.11 -8.82
CA ARG A 209 33.39 5.66 -9.10
C ARG A 209 32.07 4.99 -8.73
N LEU A 210 31.27 5.63 -7.87
CA LEU A 210 29.96 5.13 -7.48
C LEU A 210 28.94 5.28 -8.60
N PHE A 211 29.16 6.20 -9.54
CA PHE A 211 28.21 6.51 -10.59
C PHE A 211 28.23 5.47 -11.71
N THR A 212 27.07 5.26 -12.33
CA THR A 212 26.99 4.45 -13.56
C THR A 212 27.71 5.17 -14.69
N LYS A 213 28.05 4.42 -15.76
CA LYS A 213 28.69 4.99 -16.94
C LYS A 213 27.91 6.18 -17.51
N ASP A 214 26.60 6.02 -17.67
CA ASP A 214 25.72 7.07 -18.21
C ASP A 214 25.67 8.32 -17.32
N MET A 215 25.71 8.15 -16.00
CA MET A 215 25.80 9.27 -15.06
C MET A 215 27.15 9.99 -15.18
N GLN A 216 28.27 9.26 -15.26
CA GLN A 216 29.60 9.86 -15.45
C GLN A 216 29.67 10.65 -16.76
N ASP A 217 29.14 10.08 -17.84
CA ASP A 217 29.11 10.71 -19.16
C ASP A 217 28.21 11.95 -19.16
N THR A 218 27.06 11.89 -18.49
CA THR A 218 26.17 13.05 -18.30
C THR A 218 26.86 14.16 -17.51
N ILE A 219 27.53 13.82 -16.40
CA ILE A 219 28.25 14.79 -15.56
C ILE A 219 29.33 15.52 -16.37
N ARG A 220 30.13 14.79 -17.15
CA ARG A 220 31.17 15.38 -18.01
C ARG A 220 30.58 16.23 -19.12
N LYS A 221 29.67 15.66 -19.92
CA LYS A 221 29.08 16.32 -21.09
C LYS A 221 28.35 17.61 -20.71
N LYS A 222 27.59 17.58 -19.62
CA LYS A 222 26.82 18.74 -19.13
C LYS A 222 27.58 19.59 -18.11
N LYS A 223 28.86 19.31 -17.85
CA LYS A 223 29.71 20.06 -16.90
C LYS A 223 29.03 20.25 -15.52
N ILE A 224 28.43 19.18 -15.01
CA ILE A 224 27.68 19.19 -13.76
C ILE A 224 28.63 19.40 -12.59
N LYS A 225 28.25 20.28 -11.66
CA LYS A 225 28.99 20.51 -10.42
C LYS A 225 28.58 19.47 -9.40
N VAL A 226 29.50 18.60 -8.98
CA VAL A 226 29.20 17.51 -8.05
C VAL A 226 29.72 17.86 -6.66
N PHE A 227 28.84 17.78 -5.67
CA PHE A 227 29.13 17.99 -4.25
C PHE A 227 28.74 16.76 -3.43
N ALA A 228 29.43 16.55 -2.33
CA ALA A 228 29.13 15.47 -1.41
C ALA A 228 29.18 15.90 0.06
N ILE A 229 28.49 15.13 0.89
CA ILE A 229 28.51 15.26 2.35
C ILE A 229 28.25 13.90 3.00
N ASP A 230 28.91 13.60 4.12
CA ASP A 230 28.58 12.43 4.95
C ASP A 230 27.57 12.85 6.03
N ALA A 231 26.29 12.91 5.65
CA ALA A 231 25.25 13.40 6.54
C ALA A 231 25.00 12.45 7.72
N SER A 232 25.26 11.16 7.54
CA SER A 232 25.07 10.16 8.59
C SER A 232 26.11 10.30 9.70
N LYS A 233 27.37 10.59 9.35
CA LYS A 233 28.43 10.85 10.33
C LYS A 233 28.13 12.11 11.16
N ILE A 234 27.70 13.19 10.51
CA ILE A 234 27.37 14.46 11.19
C ILE A 234 26.15 14.29 12.09
N ALA A 235 25.09 13.65 11.61
CA ALA A 235 23.90 13.39 12.44
C ALA A 235 24.24 12.57 13.69
N LYS A 236 25.16 11.59 13.58
CA LYS A 236 25.63 10.81 14.73
C LYS A 236 26.52 11.62 15.68
N SER A 237 27.46 12.44 15.19
CA SER A 237 28.37 13.23 16.04
C SER A 237 27.64 14.24 16.91
N VAL A 238 26.52 14.78 16.42
CA VAL A 238 25.69 15.77 17.12
C VAL A 238 24.48 15.16 17.84
N GLY A 239 24.38 13.83 17.90
CA GLY A 239 23.36 13.09 18.66
C GLY A 239 21.96 13.03 18.02
N LEU A 240 21.81 13.39 16.74
CA LEU A 240 20.56 13.25 15.98
C LEU A 240 20.29 11.81 15.49
N GLY A 241 21.22 10.88 15.76
CA GLY A 241 21.12 9.48 15.37
C GLY A 241 21.17 9.32 13.85
N GLY A 242 20.17 8.63 13.28
CA GLY A 242 20.06 8.41 11.82
C GLY A 242 19.36 9.54 11.04
N ARG A 243 19.01 10.66 11.66
CA ARG A 243 18.21 11.73 11.03
C ARG A 243 19.09 12.71 10.27
N ILE A 244 19.20 12.52 8.97
CA ILE A 244 20.03 13.35 8.08
C ILE A 244 19.35 14.64 7.59
N SER A 245 18.06 14.81 7.88
CA SER A 245 17.23 15.91 7.34
C SER A 245 17.82 17.32 7.48
N SER A 246 18.19 17.76 8.69
CA SER A 246 18.78 19.09 8.93
C SER A 246 20.13 19.28 8.22
N VAL A 247 20.91 18.20 8.11
CA VAL A 247 22.23 18.22 7.45
C VAL A 247 22.08 18.41 5.94
N MET A 248 21.24 17.58 5.31
CA MET A 248 20.98 17.68 3.87
C MET A 248 20.29 18.98 3.49
N GLN A 249 19.39 19.49 4.34
CA GLN A 249 18.76 20.79 4.14
C GLN A 249 19.80 21.92 4.12
N THR A 250 20.74 21.90 5.07
CA THR A 250 21.82 22.90 5.13
C THR A 250 22.71 22.81 3.90
N ALA A 251 23.10 21.60 3.50
CA ALA A 251 23.89 21.39 2.29
C ALA A 251 23.17 21.90 1.02
N PHE A 252 21.87 21.67 0.90
CA PHE A 252 21.05 22.23 -0.18
C PHE A 252 21.15 23.76 -0.24
N PHE A 253 20.92 24.46 0.88
CA PHE A 253 21.01 25.92 0.90
C PHE A 253 22.40 26.44 0.55
N LYS A 254 23.45 25.72 0.96
CA LYS A 254 24.84 26.09 0.65
C LYS A 254 25.16 26.02 -0.85
N VAL A 255 24.72 24.96 -1.53
CA VAL A 255 25.17 24.68 -2.92
C VAL A 255 24.11 24.92 -4.01
N SER A 256 22.86 25.17 -3.65
CA SER A 256 21.78 25.40 -4.63
C SER A 256 21.83 26.79 -5.27
N GLY A 257 22.40 27.79 -4.60
CA GLY A 257 22.40 29.18 -5.06
C GLY A 257 21.05 29.88 -4.99
N VAL A 258 20.03 29.27 -4.36
CA VAL A 258 18.69 29.88 -4.20
C VAL A 258 18.72 31.11 -3.29
N LEU A 259 19.55 31.06 -2.24
CA LEU A 259 19.80 32.19 -1.33
C LEU A 259 21.30 32.33 -1.07
N PRO A 260 21.78 33.55 -0.72
CA PRO A 260 23.10 33.74 -0.15
C PRO A 260 23.32 32.87 1.09
N GLU A 261 24.49 32.24 1.22
CA GLU A 261 24.79 31.26 2.27
C GLU A 261 24.55 31.80 3.69
N ALA A 262 25.09 32.98 4.01
CA ALA A 262 24.94 33.59 5.32
C ALA A 262 23.47 33.83 5.69
N GLN A 263 22.67 34.32 4.74
CA GLN A 263 21.24 34.54 4.92
C GLN A 263 20.51 33.20 5.13
N ALA A 264 20.85 32.17 4.34
CA ALA A 264 20.20 30.88 4.46
C ALA A 264 20.45 30.21 5.82
N ILE A 265 21.70 30.22 6.30
CA ILE A 265 22.06 29.65 7.61
C ILE A 265 21.28 30.36 8.74
N GLU A 266 21.21 31.69 8.71
CA GLU A 266 20.46 32.46 9.71
C GLU A 266 18.98 32.06 9.74
N LEU A 267 18.34 31.97 8.56
CA LEU A 267 16.93 31.62 8.46
C LEU A 267 16.64 30.19 8.92
N ILE A 268 17.49 29.22 8.59
CA ILE A 268 17.34 27.84 9.05
C ILE A 268 17.44 27.78 10.58
N LYS A 269 18.42 28.46 11.18
CA LYS A 269 18.59 28.49 12.65
C LYS A 269 17.38 29.10 13.35
N LYS A 270 16.84 30.22 12.84
CA LYS A 270 15.60 30.83 13.36
C LYS A 270 14.41 29.90 13.26
N PHE A 271 14.27 29.18 12.14
CA PHE A 271 13.18 28.22 11.95
C PHE A 271 13.30 27.03 12.91
N VAL A 272 14.49 26.46 13.10
CA VAL A 272 14.76 25.38 14.06
C VAL A 272 14.42 25.80 15.48
N GLN A 273 14.81 27.01 15.91
CA GLN A 273 14.42 27.57 17.21
C GLN A 273 12.90 27.56 17.38
N LYS A 274 12.16 28.10 16.39
CA LYS A 274 10.70 28.17 16.44
C LYS A 274 10.04 26.78 16.48
N GLN A 275 10.54 25.83 15.68
CA GLN A 275 9.99 24.47 15.59
C GLN A 275 10.23 23.65 16.86
N PHE A 276 11.45 23.70 17.38
CA PHE A 276 11.90 22.78 18.43
C PHE A 276 11.95 23.40 19.83
N ALA A 277 11.59 24.68 20.00
CA ALA A 277 11.52 25.33 21.32
C ALA A 277 10.75 24.51 22.37
N ARG A 278 9.64 23.87 21.97
CA ARG A 278 8.82 23.04 22.87
C ARG A 278 9.46 21.71 23.28
N LYS A 279 10.51 21.26 22.58
CA LYS A 279 11.25 20.03 22.88
C LYS A 279 12.44 20.26 23.82
N GLY A 280 12.69 21.51 24.21
CA GLY A 280 13.79 21.90 25.09
C GLY A 280 15.00 22.48 24.34
N PRO A 281 15.83 23.29 25.03
CA PRO A 281 16.96 23.99 24.44
C PRO A 281 18.03 23.04 23.89
N GLU A 282 18.28 21.89 24.54
CA GLU A 282 19.27 20.90 24.10
C GLU A 282 19.00 20.41 22.67
N ILE A 283 17.74 20.11 22.34
CA ILE A 283 17.37 19.65 20.99
C ILE A 283 17.59 20.76 19.95
N VAL A 284 17.37 22.02 20.31
CA VAL A 284 17.62 23.17 19.43
C VAL A 284 19.12 23.32 19.19
N GLU A 285 19.93 23.30 20.25
CA GLU A 285 21.38 23.41 20.17
C GLU A 285 22.02 22.28 19.36
N MET A 286 21.55 21.04 19.54
CA MET A 286 21.99 19.90 18.72
C MET A 286 21.74 20.14 17.22
N ASN A 287 20.58 20.70 16.86
CA ASN A 287 20.27 21.02 15.47
C ASN A 287 21.10 22.19 14.95
N TRP A 288 21.35 23.23 15.76
CA TRP A 288 22.24 24.33 15.38
C TRP A 288 23.67 23.86 15.13
N LYS A 289 24.20 23.02 16.01
CA LYS A 289 25.52 22.39 15.82
C LYS A 289 25.57 21.55 14.56
N ALA A 290 24.50 20.79 14.28
CA ALA A 290 24.39 20.04 13.02
C ALA A 290 24.45 20.97 11.81
N ILE A 291 23.75 22.11 11.83
CA ILE A 291 23.76 23.11 10.74
C ILE A 291 25.19 23.64 10.54
N ASP A 292 25.88 24.04 11.61
CA ASP A 292 27.23 24.60 11.52
C ASP A 292 28.25 23.58 10.99
N GLU A 293 28.24 22.35 11.52
CA GLU A 293 29.10 21.27 11.01
C GLU A 293 28.81 20.94 9.55
N SER A 294 27.52 20.98 9.14
CA SER A 294 27.11 20.69 7.77
C SER A 294 27.61 21.74 6.79
N ALA A 295 27.53 23.02 7.16
CA ALA A 295 28.01 24.10 6.31
C ALA A 295 29.52 23.94 6.02
N ALA A 296 30.33 23.53 6.99
CA ALA A 296 31.77 23.29 6.76
C ALA A 296 32.07 21.98 6.01
N ALA A 297 31.20 20.97 6.08
CA ALA A 297 31.49 19.61 5.61
C ALA A 297 31.15 19.32 4.14
N VAL A 298 30.44 20.21 3.44
CA VAL A 298 30.16 20.01 2.00
C VAL A 298 31.45 20.14 1.19
N ILE A 299 31.78 19.10 0.44
CA ILE A 299 32.99 19.01 -0.38
C ILE A 299 32.64 19.01 -1.87
N SER A 300 33.50 19.59 -2.70
CA SER A 300 33.45 19.41 -4.15
C SER A 300 34.06 18.07 -4.53
N VAL A 301 33.39 17.31 -5.38
CA VAL A 301 33.88 16.01 -5.88
C VAL A 301 34.71 16.26 -7.14
N PRO A 302 35.99 15.83 -7.18
CA PRO A 302 36.80 15.89 -8.39
C PRO A 302 36.18 15.05 -9.52
N ILE A 303 36.15 15.61 -10.74
CA ILE A 303 35.65 14.92 -11.94
C ILE A 303 36.87 14.59 -12.82
N PRO A 304 37.28 13.31 -12.90
CA PRO A 304 38.39 12.90 -13.76
C PRO A 304 38.11 13.17 -15.25
N ALA A 305 39.14 13.61 -15.98
CA ALA A 305 39.05 13.79 -17.43
C ALA A 305 39.05 12.44 -18.18
N GLU A 306 39.72 11.42 -17.62
CA GLU A 306 39.85 10.09 -18.20
C GLU A 306 38.70 9.16 -17.80
N SER A 307 38.65 7.97 -18.42
CA SER A 307 37.68 6.94 -18.05
C SER A 307 37.98 6.39 -16.66
N GLU A 308 36.96 6.27 -15.83
CA GLU A 308 37.05 5.76 -14.46
C GLU A 308 36.24 4.45 -14.34
N LYS A 309 36.45 3.70 -13.25
CA LYS A 309 35.53 2.61 -12.88
C LYS A 309 34.12 3.17 -12.65
N PHE A 310 33.10 2.41 -13.03
CA PHE A 310 31.70 2.79 -12.89
C PHE A 310 30.87 1.68 -12.27
N ALA A 311 29.75 2.04 -11.64
CA ALA A 311 28.79 1.09 -11.11
C ALA A 311 27.96 0.45 -12.24
N GLU A 312 27.60 -0.82 -12.06
CA GLU A 312 26.70 -1.52 -12.96
C GLU A 312 25.24 -1.13 -12.73
N ILE A 313 24.41 -1.31 -13.76
CA ILE A 313 22.96 -1.17 -13.64
C ILE A 313 22.46 -2.30 -12.74
N THR A 314 21.69 -1.94 -11.71
CA THR A 314 21.09 -2.91 -10.82
C THR A 314 20.00 -3.66 -11.56
N GLN A 315 20.06 -4.98 -11.48
CA GLN A 315 19.01 -5.87 -11.92
C GLN A 315 17.91 -5.90 -10.85
N VAL A 316 16.83 -5.14 -11.06
CA VAL A 316 15.71 -5.04 -10.10
C VAL A 316 14.73 -6.21 -10.22
N VAL A 317 14.68 -6.86 -11.39
CA VAL A 317 13.94 -8.08 -11.66
C VAL A 317 14.90 -9.12 -12.28
N PRO A 318 14.90 -10.40 -11.83
CA PRO A 318 15.72 -11.44 -12.43
C PRO A 318 15.45 -11.63 -13.91
N ALA A 319 16.50 -11.93 -14.68
CA ALA A 319 16.39 -12.18 -16.10
C ALA A 319 15.57 -13.46 -16.35
N GLY A 320 14.70 -13.44 -17.37
CA GLY A 320 13.85 -14.58 -17.71
C GLY A 320 12.69 -14.80 -16.74
N SER A 321 12.28 -13.79 -15.97
CA SER A 321 11.13 -13.86 -15.05
C SER A 321 9.77 -13.85 -15.75
N GLY A 322 9.76 -13.84 -17.08
CA GLY A 322 8.57 -13.90 -17.92
C GLY A 322 8.10 -12.53 -18.39
N TRP A 323 7.21 -12.54 -19.38
CA TRP A 323 6.84 -11.34 -20.12
C TRP A 323 6.33 -10.20 -19.23
N PHE A 324 5.45 -10.49 -18.27
CA PHE A 324 4.89 -9.49 -17.36
C PHE A 324 5.96 -8.87 -16.45
N ALA A 325 6.94 -9.67 -16.01
CA ALA A 325 8.03 -9.18 -15.19
C ALA A 325 8.94 -8.22 -15.97
N ASP A 326 9.29 -8.60 -17.20
CA ASP A 326 10.25 -7.86 -18.02
C ASP A 326 9.64 -6.58 -18.64
N HIS A 327 8.36 -6.61 -19.04
CA HIS A 327 7.72 -5.52 -19.79
C HIS A 327 6.81 -4.63 -18.94
N ILE A 328 6.40 -5.08 -17.75
CA ILE A 328 5.53 -4.31 -16.85
C ILE A 328 6.25 -4.01 -15.54
N ILE A 329 6.71 -5.03 -14.82
CA ILE A 329 7.28 -4.84 -13.47
C ILE A 329 8.60 -4.07 -13.53
N ASP A 330 9.58 -4.50 -14.33
CA ASP A 330 10.89 -3.85 -14.38
C ASP A 330 10.79 -2.35 -14.76
N PRO A 331 10.05 -1.95 -15.81
CA PRO A 331 9.86 -0.53 -16.12
C PRO A 331 9.21 0.26 -14.98
N ILE A 332 8.20 -0.30 -14.30
CA ILE A 332 7.54 0.39 -13.17
C ILE A 332 8.51 0.57 -12.00
N LEU A 333 9.27 -0.47 -11.65
CA LEU A 333 10.25 -0.41 -10.57
C LEU A 333 11.41 0.56 -10.85
N ARG A 334 11.65 0.88 -12.12
CA ARG A 334 12.59 1.91 -12.58
C ARG A 334 11.98 3.30 -12.74
N LEU A 335 10.71 3.48 -12.36
CA LEU A 335 9.93 4.71 -12.54
C LEU A 335 9.76 5.12 -14.00
N LYS A 336 9.71 4.13 -14.90
CA LYS A 336 9.42 4.26 -16.33
C LYS A 336 8.07 3.63 -16.70
N GLY A 337 7.16 3.45 -15.73
CA GLY A 337 5.83 2.90 -15.99
C GLY A 337 5.00 3.70 -17.00
N ASP A 338 5.28 5.00 -17.15
CA ASP A 338 4.62 5.86 -18.15
C ASP A 338 4.93 5.49 -19.61
N THR A 339 5.98 4.71 -19.87
CA THR A 339 6.35 4.25 -21.22
C THR A 339 5.59 3.00 -21.65
N ILE A 340 4.91 2.32 -20.72
CA ILE A 340 4.16 1.10 -20.98
C ILE A 340 2.94 1.44 -21.87
N PRO A 341 2.79 0.80 -23.04
CA PRO A 341 1.69 1.06 -23.94
C PRO A 341 0.38 0.41 -23.47
N VAL A 342 -0.75 0.85 -24.03
CA VAL A 342 -2.08 0.31 -23.71
C VAL A 342 -2.16 -1.19 -23.99
N SER A 343 -1.54 -1.68 -25.08
CA SER A 343 -1.54 -3.10 -25.45
C SER A 343 -0.91 -4.01 -24.40
N ALA A 344 -0.04 -3.47 -23.55
CA ALA A 344 0.68 -4.23 -22.55
C ALA A 344 -0.10 -4.38 -21.23
N MET A 345 -1.13 -3.56 -21.02
CA MET A 345 -1.95 -3.60 -19.81
C MET A 345 -3.05 -4.68 -19.89
N PRO A 346 -3.35 -5.37 -18.78
CA PRO A 346 -4.45 -6.33 -18.74
C PRO A 346 -5.81 -5.63 -18.91
N ILE A 347 -6.68 -6.17 -19.76
CA ILE A 347 -7.99 -5.59 -20.09
C ILE A 347 -8.87 -5.39 -18.85
N ASN A 348 -8.80 -6.32 -17.89
CA ASN A 348 -9.61 -6.34 -16.69
C ASN A 348 -8.82 -5.98 -15.41
N GLY A 349 -7.58 -5.52 -15.53
CA GLY A 349 -6.75 -5.19 -14.37
C GLY A 349 -6.19 -6.38 -13.59
N ALA A 350 -6.38 -7.62 -14.05
CA ALA A 350 -5.85 -8.80 -13.37
C ALA A 350 -4.32 -8.87 -13.45
N VAL A 351 -3.68 -9.24 -12.34
CA VAL A 351 -2.22 -9.38 -12.23
C VAL A 351 -1.81 -10.78 -11.79
N PRO A 352 -0.61 -11.25 -12.18
CA PRO A 352 -0.07 -12.48 -11.63
C PRO A 352 0.13 -12.41 -10.11
N THR A 353 -0.02 -13.56 -9.45
CA THR A 353 0.31 -13.76 -8.04
C THR A 353 1.82 -13.94 -7.85
N GLY A 354 2.33 -13.63 -6.66
CA GLY A 354 3.68 -13.95 -6.24
C GLY A 354 4.72 -13.10 -6.95
N THR A 355 4.36 -11.89 -7.39
CA THR A 355 5.29 -11.01 -8.11
C THR A 355 6.19 -10.21 -7.18
N LYS A 356 5.82 -10.05 -5.89
CA LYS A 356 6.63 -9.31 -4.91
C LYS A 356 8.03 -9.92 -4.68
N ARG A 357 8.18 -11.25 -4.76
CA ARG A 357 9.50 -11.91 -4.64
C ARG A 357 10.50 -11.49 -5.72
N LEU A 358 10.05 -10.93 -6.85
CA LEU A 358 10.93 -10.51 -7.93
C LEU A 358 11.90 -9.39 -7.50
N GLU A 359 11.46 -8.48 -6.61
CA GLU A 359 12.33 -7.47 -5.99
C GLU A 359 13.44 -8.09 -5.12
N TYR A 360 13.25 -9.35 -4.71
CA TYR A 360 14.18 -10.13 -3.89
C TYR A 360 14.83 -11.24 -4.70
N ARG A 361 15.14 -10.95 -5.98
CA ARG A 361 15.80 -11.85 -6.94
C ARG A 361 15.00 -13.12 -7.26
N GLY A 362 13.68 -13.09 -7.09
CA GLY A 362 12.80 -14.23 -7.35
C GLY A 362 12.92 -15.34 -6.30
N VAL A 363 13.68 -15.11 -5.23
CA VAL A 363 13.87 -16.09 -4.16
C VAL A 363 12.57 -16.18 -3.35
N PRO A 364 12.01 -17.39 -3.10
CA PRO A 364 10.88 -17.56 -2.21
C PRO A 364 11.18 -16.97 -0.82
N GLY A 365 10.14 -16.48 -0.17
CA GLY A 365 10.21 -15.96 1.20
C GLY A 365 10.47 -17.09 2.19
N ASN A 366 11.68 -17.64 2.21
CA ASN A 366 12.01 -18.71 3.14
C ASN A 366 12.21 -18.14 4.54
N PRO A 367 11.66 -18.80 5.59
CA PRO A 367 12.10 -18.54 6.94
C PRO A 367 13.62 -18.73 6.99
N ALA A 368 14.33 -17.80 7.63
CA ALA A 368 15.78 -17.85 7.72
C ALA A 368 16.23 -19.24 8.24
N THR A 369 17.11 -19.91 7.49
CA THR A 369 17.69 -21.19 7.93
C THR A 369 18.53 -20.93 9.17
N TRP A 370 18.06 -21.45 10.30
CA TRP A 370 18.66 -21.20 11.61
C TRP A 370 19.88 -22.10 11.81
N ILE A 371 20.98 -21.56 12.38
CA ILE A 371 22.31 -22.20 12.36
C ILE A 371 22.62 -22.99 13.66
N GLU A 372 21.85 -22.79 14.74
CA GLU A 372 21.98 -23.59 15.97
C GLU A 372 20.67 -24.33 16.26
N LYS A 373 20.49 -25.02 17.39
CA LYS A 373 19.17 -25.51 17.83
C LYS A 373 18.80 -24.85 19.17
N LEU A 374 17.75 -24.01 19.21
CA LEU A 374 17.30 -23.42 20.48
C LEU A 374 16.64 -24.56 21.25
N PRO A 375 17.00 -24.79 22.52
CA PRO A 375 16.46 -25.92 23.29
C PRO A 375 14.93 -25.85 23.48
N PHE A 376 14.31 -24.71 23.19
CA PHE A 376 12.87 -24.48 23.30
C PHE A 376 12.12 -24.40 21.95
N VAL A 377 12.80 -24.56 20.81
CA VAL A 377 12.14 -24.69 19.50
C VAL A 377 12.15 -26.17 19.13
N THR A 378 11.02 -26.84 19.34
CA THR A 378 10.88 -28.30 19.11
C THR A 378 10.99 -28.63 17.63
N GLU A 379 10.32 -27.88 16.75
CA GLU A 379 10.41 -28.00 15.29
C GLU A 379 10.31 -26.62 14.59
N PRO A 380 11.08 -26.37 13.52
CA PRO A 380 10.93 -25.17 12.71
C PRO A 380 9.59 -25.20 11.94
N ASN A 381 8.93 -24.05 11.78
CA ASN A 381 7.77 -23.95 10.90
C ASN A 381 8.24 -24.13 9.44
N VAL A 382 7.91 -25.27 8.86
CA VAL A 382 8.27 -25.66 7.47
C VAL A 382 7.07 -25.57 6.52
N ALA A 383 5.94 -25.00 6.95
CA ALA A 383 4.78 -24.82 6.08
C ALA A 383 5.07 -23.81 4.96
N GLU A 384 4.59 -24.12 3.75
CA GLU A 384 4.72 -23.26 2.56
C GLU A 384 4.17 -21.84 2.84
N PRO A 385 4.92 -20.78 2.52
CA PRO A 385 4.43 -19.42 2.67
C PRO A 385 3.49 -19.07 1.50
N TYR A 386 2.21 -18.81 1.78
CA TYR A 386 1.25 -18.31 0.79
C TYR A 386 1.22 -16.78 0.67
N MET A 387 2.04 -16.10 1.46
CA MET A 387 2.23 -14.65 1.42
C MET A 387 3.70 -14.33 1.71
N GLU A 388 4.35 -13.62 0.79
CA GLU A 388 5.78 -13.34 0.84
C GLU A 388 6.08 -11.85 0.72
N TYR A 389 7.06 -11.39 1.50
CA TYR A 389 7.58 -10.02 1.47
C TYR A 389 6.49 -8.92 1.44
N PRO A 390 5.43 -8.99 2.27
CA PRO A 390 4.36 -8.01 2.24
C PRO A 390 4.93 -6.59 2.47
N PRO A 391 4.67 -5.62 1.56
CA PRO A 391 5.17 -4.23 1.65
C PRO A 391 4.49 -3.38 2.73
N SER A 392 4.29 -3.97 3.90
CA SER A 392 3.77 -3.36 5.11
C SER A 392 4.87 -2.60 5.88
N CYS A 393 4.49 -1.97 6.99
CA CYS A 393 5.46 -1.38 7.92
C CYS A 393 6.32 -2.47 8.59
N SER A 394 7.59 -2.17 8.89
CA SER A 394 8.41 -3.07 9.72
C SER A 394 7.74 -3.30 11.09
N GLY A 395 7.49 -4.57 11.43
CA GLY A 395 6.77 -4.94 12.66
C GLY A 395 5.26 -4.71 12.60
N CYS A 396 4.66 -4.65 11.40
CA CYS A 396 3.20 -4.54 11.23
C CYS A 396 2.46 -5.65 11.99
N GLY A 397 1.49 -5.27 12.82
CA GLY A 397 0.68 -6.21 13.61
C GLY A 397 -0.39 -6.96 12.81
N GLU A 398 -0.72 -6.52 11.59
CA GLU A 398 -1.76 -7.15 10.75
C GLU A 398 -1.22 -8.41 10.03
N VAL A 399 -0.01 -8.32 9.49
CA VAL A 399 0.60 -9.36 8.63
C VAL A 399 0.70 -10.74 9.29
N PRO A 400 1.10 -10.89 10.57
CA PRO A 400 1.23 -12.22 11.19
C PRO A 400 -0.08 -13.03 11.19
N TYR A 401 -1.24 -12.38 11.35
CA TYR A 401 -2.54 -13.04 11.29
C TYR A 401 -2.86 -13.55 9.89
N ILE A 402 -2.65 -12.71 8.86
CA ILE A 402 -2.87 -13.08 7.46
C ILE A 402 -1.90 -14.19 7.03
N HIS A 403 -0.65 -14.12 7.48
CA HIS A 403 0.33 -15.18 7.20
C HIS A 403 -0.10 -16.51 7.82
N MET A 404 -0.54 -16.51 9.09
CA MET A 404 -1.01 -17.73 9.76
C MET A 404 -2.23 -18.35 9.05
N VAL A 405 -3.25 -17.55 8.74
CA VAL A 405 -4.47 -18.07 8.11
C VAL A 405 -4.21 -18.62 6.70
N THR A 406 -3.33 -17.95 5.94
CA THR A 406 -2.95 -18.44 4.60
C THR A 406 -2.09 -19.70 4.69
N GLN A 407 -1.22 -19.87 5.70
CA GLN A 407 -0.51 -21.14 5.92
C GLN A 407 -1.46 -22.30 6.24
N MET A 408 -2.58 -22.04 6.90
CA MET A 408 -3.55 -23.08 7.27
C MET A 408 -4.50 -23.46 6.14
N PHE A 409 -4.94 -22.49 5.33
CA PHE A 409 -6.05 -22.70 4.38
C PHE A 409 -5.76 -22.20 2.95
N GLY A 410 -4.56 -21.67 2.70
CA GLY A 410 -4.19 -20.96 1.47
C GLY A 410 -4.32 -21.77 0.18
N ASP A 411 -4.23 -23.11 0.26
CA ASP A 411 -4.34 -24.01 -0.88
C ASP A 411 -5.75 -24.06 -1.51
N ARG A 412 -6.77 -23.58 -0.78
CA ARG A 412 -8.17 -23.52 -1.24
C ARG A 412 -8.85 -22.19 -0.89
N MET A 413 -8.08 -21.16 -0.57
CA MET A 413 -8.58 -19.87 -0.08
C MET A 413 -8.98 -18.93 -1.23
N ILE A 414 -10.10 -18.24 -1.06
CA ILE A 414 -10.48 -17.07 -1.85
C ILE A 414 -10.64 -15.89 -0.88
N ILE A 415 -9.96 -14.79 -1.17
CA ILE A 415 -9.90 -13.58 -0.35
C ILE A 415 -10.71 -12.46 -0.99
N ALA A 416 -11.73 -12.00 -0.26
CA ALA A 416 -12.35 -10.69 -0.44
C ALA A 416 -11.71 -9.70 0.54
N ASN A 417 -11.01 -8.69 0.04
CA ASN A 417 -10.27 -7.77 0.87
C ASN A 417 -10.86 -6.36 0.80
N ALA A 418 -11.21 -5.77 1.95
CA ALA A 418 -11.68 -4.39 2.03
C ALA A 418 -10.55 -3.42 1.70
N THR A 419 -10.89 -2.26 1.14
CA THR A 419 -9.88 -1.21 0.93
C THR A 419 -9.32 -0.73 2.27
N GLY A 420 -7.99 -0.76 2.42
CA GLY A 420 -7.32 -0.42 3.69
C GLY A 420 -5.86 -0.82 3.68
N CYS A 421 -5.21 -0.89 4.84
CA CYS A 421 -3.82 -1.38 4.93
C CYS A 421 -3.64 -2.72 4.25
N THR A 422 -4.53 -3.66 4.55
CA THR A 422 -4.55 -5.03 4.02
C THR A 422 -4.59 -5.06 2.50
N SER A 423 -5.32 -4.16 1.84
CA SER A 423 -5.32 -4.09 0.38
C SER A 423 -4.09 -3.39 -0.20
N ILE A 424 -3.58 -2.35 0.46
CA ILE A 424 -2.37 -1.64 -0.01
C ILE A 424 -1.16 -2.57 0.00
N TYR A 425 -0.87 -3.24 1.11
CA TYR A 425 0.24 -4.20 1.10
C TYR A 425 -0.15 -5.53 0.46
N GLY A 426 -1.44 -5.84 0.29
CA GLY A 426 -1.92 -7.09 -0.29
C GLY A 426 -2.00 -7.11 -1.82
N GLY A 427 -2.07 -5.96 -2.49
CA GLY A 427 -2.28 -5.93 -3.94
C GLY A 427 -2.08 -4.56 -4.60
N THR A 428 -0.98 -3.85 -4.31
CA THR A 428 -0.64 -2.65 -5.08
C THR A 428 0.06 -3.03 -6.39
N PHE A 429 -0.57 -2.68 -7.51
CA PHE A 429 -0.02 -2.90 -8.84
C PHE A 429 1.42 -2.36 -8.97
N PRO A 430 2.38 -3.11 -9.56
CA PRO A 430 2.21 -4.42 -10.21
C PRO A 430 2.61 -5.61 -9.31
N LEU A 431 2.81 -5.37 -8.01
CA LEU A 431 3.41 -6.34 -7.09
C LEU A 431 2.40 -6.94 -6.12
N THR A 432 2.32 -8.26 -6.09
CA THR A 432 1.46 -9.01 -5.18
C THR A 432 2.29 -9.92 -4.28
N PRO A 433 2.06 -9.91 -2.94
CA PRO A 433 2.76 -10.79 -2.01
C PRO A 433 2.12 -12.19 -1.93
N TYR A 434 0.84 -12.34 -2.27
CA TYR A 434 0.17 -13.64 -2.26
C TYR A 434 0.75 -14.53 -3.33
N THR A 435 1.14 -15.75 -2.97
CA THR A 435 1.85 -16.68 -3.85
C THR A 435 1.21 -18.06 -3.86
N LYS A 436 1.80 -18.96 -4.66
CA LYS A 436 1.37 -20.34 -4.85
C LYS A 436 2.35 -21.31 -4.19
N ASP A 437 1.83 -22.46 -3.76
CA ASP A 437 2.61 -23.61 -3.35
C ASP A 437 3.24 -24.33 -4.55
N LYS A 438 4.00 -25.40 -4.27
CA LYS A 438 4.61 -26.27 -5.28
C LYS A 438 3.61 -26.95 -6.23
N ASN A 439 2.33 -27.02 -5.88
CA ASN A 439 1.26 -27.60 -6.71
C ASN A 439 0.55 -26.51 -7.54
N GLY A 440 0.99 -25.26 -7.47
CA GLY A 440 0.38 -24.14 -8.19
C GLY A 440 -0.91 -23.61 -7.55
N LYS A 441 -1.25 -24.05 -6.33
CA LYS A 441 -2.43 -23.59 -5.56
C LYS A 441 -2.04 -22.43 -4.66
N GLY A 442 -2.96 -21.53 -4.39
CA GLY A 442 -2.74 -20.40 -3.49
C GLY A 442 -3.95 -19.49 -3.41
N PRO A 443 -3.93 -18.48 -2.53
CA PRO A 443 -5.06 -17.58 -2.36
C PRO A 443 -5.39 -16.83 -3.65
N ALA A 444 -6.63 -16.95 -4.11
CA ALA A 444 -7.18 -16.00 -5.08
C ALA A 444 -7.58 -14.73 -4.34
N TRP A 445 -7.05 -13.57 -4.73
CA TRP A 445 -7.24 -12.32 -3.99
C TRP A 445 -7.94 -11.26 -4.84
N ALA A 446 -8.93 -10.58 -4.27
CA ALA A 446 -9.57 -9.43 -4.90
C ALA A 446 -9.94 -8.35 -3.86
N ASN A 447 -9.88 -7.09 -4.29
CA ASN A 447 -10.43 -5.93 -3.58
C ASN A 447 -11.51 -5.30 -4.46
N SER A 448 -12.75 -5.26 -3.96
CA SER A 448 -13.85 -4.51 -4.57
C SER A 448 -13.76 -3.05 -4.13
N LEU A 449 -14.49 -2.65 -3.08
CA LEU A 449 -14.48 -1.31 -2.51
C LEU A 449 -14.15 -1.34 -1.00
N PHE A 450 -14.32 -0.19 -0.35
CA PHE A 450 -14.10 -0.07 1.08
C PHE A 450 -15.33 -0.54 1.86
N GLU A 451 -16.52 -0.24 1.35
CA GLU A 451 -17.81 -0.38 2.00
C GLU A 451 -18.46 -1.76 1.81
N ASP A 452 -18.18 -2.45 0.71
CA ASP A 452 -18.96 -3.61 0.23
C ASP A 452 -18.29 -4.97 0.49
N ASN A 453 -17.19 -5.00 1.25
CA ASN A 453 -16.33 -6.17 1.27
C ASN A 453 -17.01 -7.43 1.87
N ALA A 454 -17.94 -7.26 2.80
CA ALA A 454 -18.66 -8.40 3.37
C ALA A 454 -19.57 -9.03 2.30
N GLU A 455 -20.33 -8.18 1.62
CA GLU A 455 -21.24 -8.53 0.53
C GLU A 455 -20.49 -9.11 -0.66
N PHE A 456 -19.30 -8.57 -0.95
CA PHE A 456 -18.40 -9.08 -1.98
C PHE A 456 -17.95 -10.51 -1.68
N GLY A 457 -17.49 -10.77 -0.46
CA GLY A 457 -17.15 -12.13 -0.01
C GLY A 457 -18.36 -13.06 0.02
N MET A 458 -19.54 -12.58 0.43
CA MET A 458 -20.77 -13.35 0.36
C MET A 458 -21.13 -13.71 -1.09
N GLY A 459 -20.97 -12.78 -2.03
CA GLY A 459 -21.14 -13.04 -3.46
C GLY A 459 -20.20 -14.13 -3.97
N MET A 460 -18.94 -14.13 -3.54
CA MET A 460 -18.00 -15.23 -3.84
C MET A 460 -18.50 -16.55 -3.27
N ARG A 461 -18.96 -16.60 -2.01
CA ARG A 461 -19.53 -17.82 -1.41
C ARG A 461 -20.72 -18.36 -2.20
N LEU A 462 -21.64 -17.49 -2.59
CA LEU A 462 -22.80 -17.87 -3.41
C LEU A 462 -22.38 -18.43 -4.77
N ALA A 463 -21.35 -17.85 -5.40
CA ALA A 463 -20.81 -18.37 -6.66
C ALA A 463 -20.16 -19.75 -6.49
N VAL A 464 -19.39 -19.97 -5.42
CA VAL A 464 -18.81 -21.29 -5.12
C VAL A 464 -19.91 -22.32 -4.86
N ASP A 465 -20.95 -21.97 -4.10
CA ASP A 465 -22.10 -22.85 -3.82
C ASP A 465 -22.81 -23.26 -5.10
N ALA A 466 -23.10 -22.29 -5.98
CA ALA A 466 -23.74 -22.53 -7.27
C ALA A 466 -22.89 -23.42 -8.19
N ASN A 467 -21.59 -23.15 -8.28
CA ASN A 467 -20.65 -23.94 -9.07
C ASN A 467 -20.52 -25.38 -8.55
N ARG A 468 -20.50 -25.58 -7.23
CA ARG A 468 -20.47 -26.91 -6.62
C ARG A 468 -21.78 -27.67 -6.84
N ALA A 469 -22.93 -27.01 -6.72
CA ALA A 469 -24.22 -27.63 -7.03
C ALA A 469 -24.32 -28.05 -8.50
N GLN A 470 -23.82 -27.20 -9.41
CA GLN A 470 -23.75 -27.50 -10.83
C GLN A 470 -22.79 -28.65 -11.12
N LEU A 471 -21.60 -28.68 -10.49
CA LEU A 471 -20.65 -29.78 -10.60
C LEU A 471 -21.29 -31.10 -10.17
N LYS A 472 -21.91 -31.15 -8.99
CA LYS A 472 -22.57 -32.36 -8.46
C LYS A 472 -23.66 -32.87 -9.41
N THR A 473 -24.46 -31.97 -9.97
CA THR A 473 -25.51 -32.31 -10.94
C THR A 473 -24.94 -32.89 -12.24
N ASN A 474 -23.89 -32.27 -12.78
CA ASN A 474 -23.25 -32.73 -14.01
C ASN A 474 -22.50 -34.05 -13.80
N VAL A 475 -21.85 -34.25 -12.64
CA VAL A 475 -21.21 -35.53 -12.29
C VAL A 475 -22.25 -36.66 -12.25
N ASN A 476 -23.39 -36.45 -11.57
CA ASN A 476 -24.47 -37.45 -11.56
C ASN A 476 -25.00 -37.76 -12.96
N THR A 477 -25.11 -36.75 -13.82
CA THR A 477 -25.53 -36.93 -15.22
C THR A 477 -24.48 -37.71 -16.01
N LEU A 478 -23.20 -37.39 -15.83
CA LEU A 478 -22.08 -38.03 -16.52
C LEU A 478 -21.93 -39.51 -16.12
N LEU A 479 -22.24 -39.87 -14.88
CA LEU A 479 -22.25 -41.26 -14.41
C LEU A 479 -23.27 -42.16 -15.13
N GLY A 480 -24.31 -41.56 -15.76
CA GLY A 480 -25.29 -42.25 -16.59
C GLY A 480 -24.90 -42.35 -18.07
N GLN A 481 -23.75 -41.80 -18.47
CA GLN A 481 -23.27 -41.75 -19.84
C GLN A 481 -22.11 -42.75 -20.06
N PRO A 482 -21.81 -43.13 -21.32
CA PRO A 482 -20.66 -43.97 -21.61
C PRO A 482 -19.36 -43.19 -21.33
N ILE A 483 -18.70 -43.55 -20.24
CA ILE A 483 -17.37 -43.09 -19.81
C ILE A 483 -16.51 -44.29 -19.39
N SER A 484 -15.20 -44.12 -19.27
CA SER A 484 -14.34 -45.19 -18.74
C SER A 484 -14.70 -45.61 -17.31
N GLU A 485 -14.58 -46.91 -17.01
CA GLU A 485 -14.91 -47.46 -15.67
C GLU A 485 -14.04 -46.85 -14.56
N GLY A 486 -12.78 -46.51 -14.88
CA GLY A 486 -11.87 -45.81 -13.97
C GLY A 486 -12.41 -44.42 -13.58
N LEU A 487 -12.82 -43.61 -14.56
CA LEU A 487 -13.42 -42.30 -14.29
C LEU A 487 -14.74 -42.44 -13.53
N LYS A 488 -15.57 -43.41 -13.88
CA LYS A 488 -16.84 -43.68 -13.19
C LYS A 488 -16.63 -43.94 -11.70
N THR A 489 -15.69 -44.83 -11.37
CA THR A 489 -15.32 -45.15 -9.98
C THR A 489 -14.78 -43.92 -9.25
N ALA A 490 -13.90 -43.15 -9.89
CA ALA A 490 -13.33 -41.94 -9.31
C ALA A 490 -14.39 -40.87 -9.03
N LEU A 491 -15.32 -40.65 -9.96
CA LEU A 491 -16.43 -39.70 -9.78
C LEU A 491 -17.39 -40.10 -8.66
N GLN A 492 -17.71 -41.39 -8.52
CA GLN A 492 -18.50 -41.89 -7.40
C GLN A 492 -17.80 -41.64 -6.06
N ARG A 493 -16.47 -41.85 -5.99
CA ARG A 493 -15.69 -41.52 -4.79
C ARG A 493 -15.67 -40.02 -4.50
N SER A 494 -15.59 -39.16 -5.53
CA SER A 494 -15.68 -37.71 -5.37
C SER A 494 -17.02 -37.25 -4.77
N LEU A 495 -18.12 -37.93 -5.08
CA LEU A 495 -19.42 -37.64 -4.48
C LEU A 495 -19.48 -38.01 -2.99
N ILE A 496 -18.77 -39.05 -2.57
CA ILE A 496 -18.65 -39.43 -1.15
C ILE A 496 -17.79 -38.40 -0.38
N LEU A 497 -16.69 -37.95 -0.99
CA LEU A 497 -15.77 -36.99 -0.39
C LEU A 497 -16.19 -35.52 -0.60
N PHE A 498 -17.37 -35.26 -1.17
CA PHE A 498 -17.71 -33.95 -1.72
C PHE A 498 -17.67 -32.83 -0.66
N ASP A 499 -18.06 -33.11 0.57
CA ASP A 499 -18.10 -32.15 1.68
C ASP A 499 -16.84 -32.19 2.57
N GLU A 500 -15.87 -33.01 2.20
CA GLU A 500 -14.58 -33.14 2.87
C GLU A 500 -13.53 -32.19 2.28
N VAL A 501 -12.65 -31.68 3.14
CA VAL A 501 -11.52 -30.79 2.76
C VAL A 501 -10.17 -31.29 3.28
N ASN A 502 -10.12 -32.54 3.71
CA ASN A 502 -8.93 -33.20 4.22
C ASN A 502 -7.97 -33.60 3.06
N ASN A 503 -6.80 -34.14 3.40
CA ASN A 503 -5.80 -34.54 2.39
C ASN A 503 -6.29 -35.64 1.45
N GLU A 504 -7.19 -36.52 1.90
CA GLU A 504 -7.77 -37.55 1.06
C GLU A 504 -8.63 -36.93 -0.05
N ALA A 505 -9.55 -36.03 0.31
CA ALA A 505 -10.39 -35.31 -0.65
C ALA A 505 -9.56 -34.50 -1.66
N LYS A 506 -8.51 -33.82 -1.17
CA LYS A 506 -7.60 -33.02 -2.00
C LYS A 506 -6.81 -33.88 -2.99
N ASN A 507 -6.24 -34.99 -2.53
CA ASN A 507 -5.46 -35.89 -3.39
C ASN A 507 -6.37 -36.58 -4.43
N HIS A 508 -7.56 -37.02 -4.01
CA HIS A 508 -8.55 -37.64 -4.89
C HIS A 508 -9.04 -36.68 -5.98
N ALA A 509 -9.25 -35.41 -5.66
CA ALA A 509 -9.62 -34.40 -6.65
C ALA A 509 -8.55 -34.25 -7.75
N GLU A 510 -7.26 -34.29 -7.41
CA GLU A 510 -6.18 -34.23 -8.41
C GLU A 510 -6.09 -35.49 -9.28
N GLU A 511 -6.45 -36.66 -8.74
CA GLU A 511 -6.59 -37.88 -9.53
C GLU A 511 -7.74 -37.78 -10.55
N VAL A 512 -8.89 -37.29 -10.10
CA VAL A 512 -10.09 -37.13 -10.94
C VAL A 512 -9.83 -36.16 -12.09
N LYS A 513 -9.12 -35.06 -11.87
CA LYS A 513 -8.71 -34.12 -12.93
C LYS A 513 -7.92 -34.79 -14.06
N LYS A 514 -6.98 -35.67 -13.71
CA LYS A 514 -6.19 -36.43 -14.70
C LYS A 514 -7.09 -37.34 -15.54
N LEU A 515 -7.99 -38.07 -14.88
CA LEU A 515 -8.94 -38.96 -15.54
C LEU A 515 -9.93 -38.21 -16.44
N LEU A 516 -10.41 -37.04 -16.01
CA LEU A 516 -11.27 -36.17 -16.81
C LEU A 516 -10.56 -35.68 -18.08
N ALA A 517 -9.30 -35.23 -17.97
CA ALA A 517 -8.50 -34.81 -19.12
C ALA A 517 -8.20 -35.96 -20.09
N GLU A 518 -8.02 -37.19 -19.60
CA GLU A 518 -7.88 -38.38 -20.44
C GLU A 518 -9.18 -38.75 -21.14
N GLU A 519 -10.32 -38.66 -20.46
CA GLU A 519 -11.64 -38.92 -21.03
C GLU A 519 -11.99 -37.90 -22.11
N GLN A 520 -11.65 -36.62 -21.91
CA GLN A 520 -11.89 -35.55 -22.88
C GLN A 520 -11.24 -35.83 -24.23
N LYS A 521 -10.03 -36.40 -24.24
CA LYS A 521 -9.31 -36.77 -25.46
C LYS A 521 -10.04 -37.86 -26.27
N LYS A 522 -10.84 -38.71 -25.61
CA LYS A 522 -11.59 -39.81 -26.23
C LYS A 522 -12.97 -39.38 -26.72
N SER A 523 -13.59 -38.42 -26.04
CA SER A 523 -15.01 -38.09 -26.17
C SER A 523 -15.27 -36.60 -26.45
N GLY A 524 -14.33 -35.93 -27.15
CA GLY A 524 -14.13 -34.48 -27.33
C GLY A 524 -15.28 -33.58 -27.82
N GLY A 525 -16.54 -33.98 -27.67
CA GLY A 525 -17.74 -33.16 -27.88
C GLY A 525 -18.83 -33.34 -26.82
N ASN A 526 -18.58 -34.08 -25.73
CA ASN A 526 -19.59 -34.26 -24.67
C ASN A 526 -19.73 -32.97 -23.83
N PRO A 527 -20.87 -32.24 -23.90
CA PRO A 527 -21.04 -30.98 -23.18
C PRO A 527 -21.09 -31.16 -21.66
N VAL A 528 -21.57 -32.31 -21.16
CA VAL A 528 -21.62 -32.61 -19.73
C VAL A 528 -20.21 -32.84 -19.20
N LEU A 529 -19.40 -33.63 -19.91
CA LEU A 529 -17.99 -33.83 -19.57
C LEU A 529 -17.22 -32.50 -19.56
N ASN A 530 -17.39 -31.69 -20.60
CA ASN A 530 -16.75 -30.37 -20.67
C ASN A 530 -17.15 -29.47 -19.51
N LYS A 531 -18.43 -29.52 -19.07
CA LYS A 531 -18.87 -28.75 -17.92
C LYS A 531 -18.30 -29.26 -16.59
N VAL A 532 -18.13 -30.59 -16.44
CA VAL A 532 -17.44 -31.16 -15.27
C VAL A 532 -15.98 -30.73 -15.23
N ILE A 533 -15.29 -30.70 -16.38
CA ILE A 533 -13.90 -30.22 -16.51
C ILE A 533 -13.80 -28.73 -16.19
N GLU A 534 -14.70 -27.89 -16.69
CA GLU A 534 -14.73 -26.45 -16.37
C GLU A 534 -14.85 -26.21 -14.87
N LEU A 535 -15.54 -27.09 -14.15
CA LEU A 535 -15.81 -26.99 -12.72
C LEU A 535 -14.92 -27.89 -11.85
N GLU A 536 -13.90 -28.54 -12.41
CA GLU A 536 -13.14 -29.58 -11.70
C GLU A 536 -12.41 -29.07 -10.45
N ASP A 537 -12.07 -27.79 -10.41
CA ASP A 537 -11.48 -27.17 -9.23
C ASP A 537 -12.45 -27.12 -8.04
N TYR A 538 -13.75 -27.33 -8.25
CA TYR A 538 -14.77 -27.30 -7.21
C TYR A 538 -15.07 -28.66 -6.57
N PHE A 539 -14.35 -29.74 -6.91
CA PHE A 539 -14.47 -31.02 -6.18
C PHE A 539 -14.16 -30.85 -4.69
N VAL A 540 -13.17 -30.00 -4.36
CA VAL A 540 -12.84 -29.59 -2.98
C VAL A 540 -13.44 -28.21 -2.74
N ASP A 541 -14.21 -28.06 -1.66
CA ASP A 541 -14.83 -26.77 -1.31
C ASP A 541 -13.79 -25.67 -1.06
N LYS A 542 -14.17 -24.42 -1.31
CA LYS A 542 -13.30 -23.26 -1.14
C LYS A 542 -13.52 -22.60 0.23
N SER A 543 -12.44 -22.12 0.83
CA SER A 543 -12.50 -21.32 2.07
C SER A 543 -12.59 -19.85 1.71
N ILE A 544 -13.74 -19.22 1.98
CA ILE A 544 -13.94 -17.80 1.71
C ILE A 544 -13.48 -16.99 2.93
N TRP A 545 -12.51 -16.11 2.72
CA TRP A 545 -11.98 -15.20 3.74
C TRP A 545 -12.23 -13.75 3.35
N ILE A 546 -12.85 -13.02 4.27
CA ILE A 546 -13.20 -11.61 4.14
C ILE A 546 -12.27 -10.83 5.07
N LEU A 547 -11.25 -10.20 4.50
CA LEU A 547 -10.20 -9.51 5.24
C LEU A 547 -10.48 -8.00 5.27
N GLY A 548 -10.31 -7.36 6.43
CA GLY A 548 -10.36 -5.90 6.48
C GLY A 548 -9.92 -5.32 7.81
N GLY A 549 -9.65 -4.01 7.80
CA GLY A 549 -9.31 -3.27 9.01
C GLY A 549 -10.55 -2.85 9.81
N ASP A 550 -10.31 -2.26 10.98
CA ASP A 550 -11.38 -1.80 11.85
C ASP A 550 -12.27 -0.71 11.24
N GLY A 551 -11.72 0.19 10.42
CA GLY A 551 -12.52 1.22 9.76
C GLY A 551 -13.55 0.69 8.76
N TRP A 552 -13.30 -0.50 8.19
CA TRP A 552 -14.32 -1.18 7.40
C TRP A 552 -15.37 -1.80 8.33
N ALA A 553 -14.93 -2.71 9.20
CA ALA A 553 -15.83 -3.57 9.97
C ALA A 553 -16.68 -2.82 11.00
N TYR A 554 -16.14 -1.77 11.61
CA TYR A 554 -16.85 -1.03 12.66
C TYR A 554 -17.67 0.12 12.09
N ASP A 555 -17.23 0.71 10.97
CA ASP A 555 -17.78 1.95 10.42
C ASP A 555 -18.50 1.75 9.08
N ILE A 556 -17.80 1.89 7.96
CA ILE A 556 -18.44 2.07 6.64
C ILE A 556 -19.10 0.80 6.12
N GLY A 557 -18.47 -0.36 6.35
CA GLY A 557 -18.98 -1.66 5.91
C GLY A 557 -19.71 -2.42 7.00
N PHE A 558 -19.99 -1.80 8.15
CA PHE A 558 -20.66 -2.48 9.26
C PHE A 558 -22.05 -2.99 8.89
N GLY A 559 -22.84 -2.23 8.12
CA GLY A 559 -24.19 -2.67 7.71
C GLY A 559 -24.14 -3.93 6.84
N GLY A 560 -23.21 -3.99 5.90
CA GLY A 560 -22.95 -5.18 5.09
C GLY A 560 -22.44 -6.36 5.91
N LEU A 561 -21.46 -6.12 6.79
CA LEU A 561 -20.93 -7.12 7.70
C LEU A 561 -22.02 -7.72 8.59
N ASP A 562 -22.85 -6.88 9.20
CA ASP A 562 -23.97 -7.30 10.04
C ASP A 562 -24.95 -8.21 9.26
N HIS A 563 -25.31 -7.81 8.04
CA HIS A 563 -26.16 -8.61 7.16
C HIS A 563 -25.55 -9.97 6.81
N VAL A 564 -24.24 -10.01 6.51
CA VAL A 564 -23.53 -11.26 6.19
C VAL A 564 -23.43 -12.16 7.42
N MET A 565 -23.16 -11.60 8.60
CA MET A 565 -23.14 -12.35 9.85
C MET A 565 -24.53 -12.92 10.21
N ALA A 566 -25.62 -12.32 9.72
CA ALA A 566 -26.98 -12.84 9.84
C ALA A 566 -27.36 -13.88 8.76
N SER A 567 -26.57 -14.03 7.69
CA SER A 567 -26.97 -14.76 6.47
C SER A 567 -26.87 -16.30 6.52
N ASN A 568 -26.41 -16.86 7.66
CA ASN A 568 -26.10 -18.29 7.85
C ASN A 568 -25.23 -18.91 6.73
N ARG A 569 -24.42 -18.09 6.05
CA ARG A 569 -23.49 -18.53 5.00
C ARG A 569 -22.12 -18.84 5.58
N ASN A 570 -21.51 -19.90 5.08
CA ASN A 570 -20.16 -20.32 5.49
C ASN A 570 -19.09 -19.37 4.92
N VAL A 571 -18.81 -18.29 5.65
CA VAL A 571 -17.77 -17.32 5.33
C VAL A 571 -16.98 -16.98 6.59
N ASN A 572 -15.68 -16.71 6.43
CA ASN A 572 -14.82 -16.31 7.53
C ASN A 572 -14.43 -14.85 7.38
N ILE A 573 -14.61 -14.06 8.44
CA ILE A 573 -14.24 -12.66 8.49
C ILE A 573 -13.04 -12.50 9.42
N LEU A 574 -11.96 -11.89 8.94
CA LEU A 574 -10.82 -11.48 9.76
C LEU A 574 -10.76 -9.95 9.81
N VAL A 575 -11.03 -9.40 11.00
CA VAL A 575 -10.86 -7.98 11.30
C VAL A 575 -9.52 -7.76 11.96
N VAL A 576 -8.57 -7.14 11.25
CA VAL A 576 -7.30 -6.70 11.84
C VAL A 576 -7.50 -5.33 12.49
N ASP A 577 -7.77 -5.33 13.79
CA ASP A 577 -8.21 -4.15 14.52
C ASP A 577 -7.00 -3.32 14.99
N THR A 578 -6.72 -2.25 14.24
CA THR A 578 -5.67 -1.27 14.56
C THR A 578 -6.21 -0.09 15.36
N GLU A 579 -7.51 -0.06 15.61
CA GLU A 579 -8.20 0.98 16.38
C GLU A 579 -8.15 2.39 15.81
N VAL A 580 -7.75 2.54 14.54
CA VAL A 580 -7.71 3.78 13.77
C VAL A 580 -7.73 3.44 12.28
N TYR A 581 -8.07 4.41 11.44
CA TYR A 581 -7.89 4.25 10.00
C TYR A 581 -6.40 4.40 9.66
N SER A 582 -5.67 3.30 9.82
CA SER A 582 -4.21 3.28 9.69
C SER A 582 -3.71 3.70 8.31
N ASN A 583 -4.44 3.35 7.24
CA ASN A 583 -4.04 3.65 5.87
C ASN A 583 -4.08 5.16 5.55
N THR A 584 -5.12 5.85 5.99
CA THR A 584 -5.37 7.27 5.65
C THR A 584 -4.72 8.23 6.64
N GLY A 585 -3.83 7.71 7.50
CA GLY A 585 -2.98 8.47 8.40
C GLY A 585 -3.55 8.65 9.81
N GLY A 586 -4.31 7.67 10.32
CA GLY A 586 -4.70 7.58 11.73
C GLY A 586 -5.91 8.43 12.10
N GLN A 587 -7.01 8.32 11.34
CA GLN A 587 -8.31 8.88 11.70
C GLN A 587 -8.98 8.02 12.77
N ALA A 588 -9.77 8.66 13.64
CA ALA A 588 -10.61 7.96 14.60
C ALA A 588 -11.66 7.10 13.87
N SER A 589 -11.90 5.91 14.41
CA SER A 589 -12.93 4.94 14.03
C SER A 589 -13.87 4.67 15.21
N LYS A 590 -14.95 3.92 15.00
CA LYS A 590 -15.76 3.41 16.12
C LYS A 590 -15.03 2.36 16.96
N SER A 591 -13.94 1.78 16.45
CA SER A 591 -13.06 0.88 17.20
C SER A 591 -12.01 1.63 18.02
N THR A 592 -11.77 2.93 17.76
CA THR A 592 -10.84 3.75 18.57
C THR A 592 -11.26 3.75 20.05
N PRO A 593 -10.34 3.50 20.98
CA PRO A 593 -10.61 3.48 22.42
C PRO A 593 -10.82 4.89 22.97
N ARG A 594 -11.42 4.99 24.16
CA ARG A 594 -11.56 6.25 24.88
C ARG A 594 -10.18 6.81 25.24
N GLY A 595 -10.00 8.13 25.12
CA GLY A 595 -8.74 8.81 25.48
C GLY A 595 -7.69 8.81 24.37
N ALA A 596 -7.76 7.91 23.39
CA ALA A 596 -6.81 7.92 22.28
C ALA A 596 -6.99 9.15 21.39
N VAL A 597 -5.87 9.78 21.04
CA VAL A 597 -5.77 10.88 20.10
C VAL A 597 -5.59 10.33 18.69
N ALA A 598 -6.47 10.78 17.79
CA ALA A 598 -6.45 10.48 16.37
C ALA A 598 -6.96 11.70 15.60
N LYS A 599 -6.85 11.72 14.26
CA LYS A 599 -7.53 12.76 13.47
C LYS A 599 -9.05 12.65 13.71
N PHE A 600 -9.73 13.79 13.83
CA PHE A 600 -11.13 13.90 14.29
C PHE A 600 -11.38 13.52 15.77
N ALA A 601 -10.33 13.17 16.53
CA ALA A 601 -10.37 12.97 17.97
C ALA A 601 -9.12 13.61 18.63
N SER A 602 -8.79 14.84 18.25
CA SER A 602 -7.53 15.52 18.65
C SER A 602 -7.40 15.75 20.16
N ASN A 603 -8.53 15.90 20.86
CA ASN A 603 -8.60 16.05 22.32
C ASN A 603 -8.94 14.71 23.01
N GLY A 604 -8.58 13.57 22.41
CA GLY A 604 -8.94 12.24 22.88
C GLY A 604 -10.38 11.86 22.58
N LYS A 605 -10.62 10.62 22.12
CA LYS A 605 -11.98 10.13 21.84
C LYS A 605 -12.81 10.05 23.14
N LYS A 606 -14.02 10.61 23.07
CA LYS A 606 -14.91 10.78 24.25
C LYS A 606 -15.81 9.58 24.53
N LEU A 607 -16.01 8.69 23.56
CA LEU A 607 -16.85 7.49 23.72
C LEU A 607 -15.97 6.24 23.80
N GLY A 608 -16.44 5.21 24.48
CA GLY A 608 -15.82 3.88 24.51
C GLY A 608 -15.75 3.23 23.12
N LYS A 609 -14.98 2.15 23.03
CA LYS A 609 -14.88 1.32 21.82
C LYS A 609 -16.22 0.60 21.57
N LYS A 610 -16.72 0.60 20.33
CA LYS A 610 -17.89 -0.21 19.94
C LYS A 610 -17.56 -1.69 20.16
N ASN A 611 -18.46 -2.45 20.79
CA ASN A 611 -18.22 -3.86 21.11
C ASN A 611 -18.71 -4.80 19.98
N LEU A 612 -18.01 -4.78 18.83
CA LEU A 612 -18.42 -5.52 17.63
C LEU A 612 -18.57 -7.03 17.89
N GLY A 613 -17.60 -7.65 18.57
CA GLY A 613 -17.65 -9.08 18.85
C GLY A 613 -18.91 -9.46 19.63
N LEU A 614 -19.22 -8.76 20.72
CA LEU A 614 -20.42 -9.04 21.51
C LEU A 614 -21.71 -8.83 20.69
N MET A 615 -21.78 -7.79 19.84
CA MET A 615 -22.92 -7.59 18.94
C MET A 615 -23.14 -8.82 18.05
N MET A 616 -22.08 -9.38 17.47
CA MET A 616 -22.21 -10.55 16.59
C MET A 616 -22.62 -11.82 17.33
N THR A 617 -22.26 -11.97 18.62
CA THR A 617 -22.72 -13.14 19.40
C THR A 617 -24.23 -13.18 19.61
N THR A 618 -24.92 -12.04 19.48
CA THR A 618 -26.37 -11.95 19.66
C THR A 618 -27.17 -12.72 18.60
N TYR A 619 -26.58 -12.97 17.42
CA TYR A 619 -27.18 -13.83 16.40
C TYR A 619 -27.28 -15.29 16.86
N GLY A 620 -26.46 -15.71 17.83
CA GLY A 620 -26.49 -17.05 18.43
C GLY A 620 -25.96 -18.18 17.56
N GLY A 621 -26.02 -18.06 16.23
CA GLY A 621 -25.52 -19.04 15.26
C GLY A 621 -24.20 -18.67 14.58
N ALA A 622 -23.62 -17.50 14.90
CA ALA A 622 -22.35 -17.05 14.33
C ALA A 622 -21.17 -17.40 15.25
N TYR A 623 -20.07 -17.91 14.71
CA TYR A 623 -18.82 -18.04 15.46
C TYR A 623 -18.15 -16.69 15.65
N VAL A 624 -17.70 -16.37 16.87
CA VAL A 624 -17.04 -15.09 17.19
C VAL A 624 -15.79 -15.33 18.03
N ALA A 625 -14.66 -14.75 17.66
CA ALA A 625 -13.45 -14.76 18.49
C ALA A 625 -12.81 -13.38 18.59
N SER A 626 -12.26 -13.08 19.76
CA SER A 626 -11.34 -11.95 19.99
C SER A 626 -9.96 -12.50 20.34
N VAL A 627 -8.96 -12.20 19.53
CA VAL A 627 -7.62 -12.81 19.62
C VAL A 627 -6.52 -11.76 19.72
N ASN A 628 -5.40 -12.16 20.31
CA ASN A 628 -4.18 -11.36 20.38
C ASN A 628 -2.97 -12.29 20.28
N MET A 629 -2.41 -12.42 19.08
CA MET A 629 -1.28 -13.33 18.80
C MET A 629 -0.02 -12.97 19.58
N GLY A 630 0.13 -11.70 19.98
CA GLY A 630 1.25 -11.28 20.82
C GLY A 630 1.20 -11.87 22.24
N VAL A 631 0.02 -12.28 22.70
CA VAL A 631 -0.21 -12.94 24.00
C VAL A 631 -0.18 -14.45 23.84
N ASP A 632 -1.03 -14.98 22.96
CA ASP A 632 -1.19 -16.43 22.80
C ASP A 632 -1.42 -16.80 21.33
N ARG A 633 -0.37 -17.39 20.74
CA ARG A 633 -0.36 -17.82 19.35
C ARG A 633 -1.19 -19.10 19.13
N GLU A 634 -1.23 -19.99 20.12
CA GLU A 634 -1.94 -21.28 20.03
C GLU A 634 -3.44 -21.06 20.06
N LYS A 635 -3.92 -20.22 20.98
CA LYS A 635 -5.34 -19.82 21.01
C LYS A 635 -5.78 -19.08 19.77
N THR A 636 -4.89 -18.26 19.20
CA THR A 636 -5.15 -17.59 17.90
C THR A 636 -5.31 -18.63 16.79
N ALA A 637 -4.42 -19.63 16.72
CA ALA A 637 -4.51 -20.71 15.75
C ALA A 637 -5.79 -21.55 15.94
N LEU A 638 -6.13 -21.88 17.18
CA LEU A 638 -7.36 -22.60 17.52
C LEU A 638 -8.61 -21.83 17.05
N ALA A 639 -8.66 -20.52 17.28
CA ALA A 639 -9.78 -19.69 16.84
C ALA A 639 -9.96 -19.73 15.31
N PHE A 640 -8.86 -19.72 14.54
CA PHE A 640 -8.95 -19.87 13.08
C PHE A 640 -9.42 -21.25 12.63
N VAL A 641 -8.97 -22.31 13.30
CA VAL A 641 -9.40 -23.68 13.00
C VAL A 641 -10.88 -23.87 13.30
N GLU A 642 -11.36 -23.36 14.44
CA GLU A 642 -12.77 -23.41 14.80
C GLU A 642 -13.64 -22.57 13.86
N ALA A 643 -13.22 -21.34 13.57
CA ALA A 643 -13.91 -20.46 12.61
C ALA A 643 -14.08 -21.13 11.24
N GLU A 644 -13.03 -21.73 10.69
CA GLU A 644 -13.10 -22.39 9.38
C GLU A 644 -13.86 -23.73 9.40
N LYS A 645 -13.90 -24.40 10.56
CA LYS A 645 -14.67 -25.65 10.71
C LYS A 645 -16.17 -25.38 10.79
N HIS A 646 -16.56 -24.28 11.44
CA HIS A 646 -17.94 -23.87 11.62
C HIS A 646 -18.66 -23.73 10.26
N LYS A 647 -19.84 -24.33 10.13
CA LYS A 647 -20.62 -24.34 8.87
C LYS A 647 -21.60 -23.17 8.80
N GLY A 648 -21.12 -21.98 9.13
CA GLY A 648 -21.88 -20.74 9.22
C GLY A 648 -20.95 -19.53 9.20
N PRO A 649 -21.46 -18.33 9.51
CA PRO A 649 -20.65 -17.12 9.47
C PRO A 649 -19.72 -17.07 10.69
N SER A 650 -18.44 -16.82 10.43
CA SER A 650 -17.39 -16.73 11.44
C SER A 650 -16.73 -15.36 11.42
N ILE A 651 -16.46 -14.76 12.57
CA ILE A 651 -15.69 -13.52 12.68
C ILE A 651 -14.59 -13.63 13.75
N VAL A 652 -13.37 -13.28 13.37
CA VAL A 652 -12.21 -13.19 14.25
C VAL A 652 -11.70 -11.75 14.28
N ILE A 653 -11.70 -11.15 15.47
CA ILE A 653 -11.24 -9.77 15.71
C ILE A 653 -9.85 -9.84 16.35
N ALA A 654 -8.85 -9.38 15.62
CA ALA A 654 -7.44 -9.53 15.95
C ALA A 654 -6.78 -8.21 16.36
N TYR A 655 -6.29 -8.11 17.60
CA TYR A 655 -5.55 -6.93 18.06
C TYR A 655 -4.29 -6.74 17.22
N SER A 656 -4.21 -5.61 16.50
CA SER A 656 -3.18 -5.36 15.49
C SER A 656 -2.37 -4.10 15.80
N PRO A 657 -1.21 -4.23 16.48
CA PRO A 657 -0.23 -3.17 16.65
C PRO A 657 0.08 -2.36 15.36
N CYS A 658 0.09 -1.04 15.47
CA CYS A 658 0.32 -0.15 14.33
C CYS A 658 1.26 1.03 14.66
N ILE A 659 2.02 1.49 13.67
CA ILE A 659 2.84 2.70 13.79
C ILE A 659 2.04 3.94 14.19
N ALA A 660 0.73 3.98 13.91
CA ALA A 660 -0.18 5.06 14.29
C ALA A 660 -0.41 5.14 15.81
N HIS A 661 -0.13 4.08 16.55
CA HIS A 661 -0.15 4.09 18.02
C HIS A 661 1.04 4.89 18.59
N GLY A 662 2.12 4.98 17.80
CA GLY A 662 3.27 5.82 18.09
C GLY A 662 4.14 5.28 19.21
N TYR A 663 4.61 4.05 19.08
CA TYR A 663 5.65 3.45 19.93
C TYR A 663 6.63 2.64 19.07
N ASN A 664 7.71 2.13 19.67
CA ASN A 664 8.67 1.31 18.93
C ASN A 664 8.04 -0.05 18.57
N MET A 665 7.80 -0.29 17.28
CA MET A 665 7.19 -1.53 16.79
C MET A 665 8.00 -2.80 17.10
N GLN A 666 9.29 -2.69 17.42
CA GLN A 666 10.07 -3.83 17.94
C GLN A 666 9.55 -4.34 19.29
N LEU A 667 8.83 -3.50 20.03
CA LEU A 667 8.20 -3.83 21.31
C LEU A 667 6.73 -4.25 21.15
N ALA A 668 6.24 -4.48 19.91
CA ALA A 668 4.85 -4.83 19.64
C ALA A 668 4.36 -6.03 20.47
N LYS A 669 5.16 -7.08 20.63
CA LYS A 669 4.80 -8.24 21.48
C LYS A 669 4.57 -7.83 22.94
N LYS A 670 5.51 -7.10 23.53
CA LYS A 670 5.40 -6.63 24.93
C LYS A 670 4.18 -5.72 25.12
N GLN A 671 3.92 -4.86 24.14
CA GLN A 671 2.75 -3.98 24.19
C GLN A 671 1.43 -4.75 24.02
N SER A 672 1.41 -5.79 23.20
CA SER A 672 0.28 -6.73 23.09
C SER A 672 0.03 -7.50 24.38
N GLU A 673 1.08 -7.93 25.08
CA GLU A 673 0.97 -8.57 26.40
C GLU A 673 0.36 -7.62 27.43
N LYS A 674 0.88 -6.37 27.51
CA LYS A 674 0.31 -5.32 28.36
C LYS A 674 -1.17 -5.10 28.05
N ALA A 675 -1.55 -5.01 26.78
CA ALA A 675 -2.94 -4.80 26.36
C ALA A 675 -3.91 -5.84 26.93
N ALA A 676 -3.54 -7.13 26.99
CA ALA A 676 -4.40 -8.14 27.60
C ALA A 676 -4.34 -8.09 29.13
N LYS A 677 -3.15 -7.99 29.70
CA LYS A 677 -2.89 -8.03 31.16
C LYS A 677 -3.37 -6.79 31.93
N CYS A 678 -3.67 -5.69 31.25
CA CYS A 678 -4.22 -4.50 31.86
C CYS A 678 -5.73 -4.33 31.68
N GLY A 679 -6.43 -5.37 31.21
CA GLY A 679 -7.88 -5.32 30.99
C GLY A 679 -8.29 -4.52 29.74
N TYR A 680 -7.35 -4.20 28.84
CA TYR A 680 -7.63 -3.38 27.67
C TYR A 680 -8.18 -4.17 26.48
N TRP A 681 -7.63 -5.36 26.21
CA TRP A 681 -8.07 -6.22 25.11
C TRP A 681 -8.58 -7.57 25.62
N PRO A 682 -9.91 -7.82 25.61
CA PRO A 682 -10.45 -9.11 26.03
C PRO A 682 -10.14 -10.18 24.98
N MET A 683 -9.84 -11.39 25.44
CA MET A 683 -9.67 -12.56 24.59
C MET A 683 -10.70 -13.61 24.96
N TYR A 684 -11.47 -14.07 23.97
CA TYR A 684 -12.57 -15.02 24.17
C TYR A 684 -12.95 -15.65 22.84
N ARG A 685 -13.67 -16.77 22.92
CA ARG A 685 -14.32 -17.43 21.78
C ARG A 685 -15.77 -17.71 22.12
N PHE A 686 -16.64 -17.54 21.16
CA PHE A 686 -18.03 -17.95 21.17
C PHE A 686 -18.20 -18.96 20.03
N ASN A 687 -18.38 -20.23 20.40
CA ASN A 687 -18.53 -21.32 19.44
C ASN A 687 -19.98 -21.86 19.50
N PRO A 688 -20.83 -21.56 18.52
CA PRO A 688 -22.21 -22.06 18.51
C PRO A 688 -22.29 -23.58 18.35
N ASP A 689 -21.28 -24.24 17.78
CA ASP A 689 -21.31 -25.68 17.48
C ASP A 689 -21.20 -26.56 18.74
N VAL A 690 -20.69 -26.00 19.85
CA VAL A 690 -20.63 -26.72 21.13
C VAL A 690 -21.88 -26.52 21.98
N ARG A 691 -22.88 -25.76 21.49
CA ARG A 691 -24.12 -25.49 22.22
C ARG A 691 -25.01 -26.75 22.25
N GLY A 692 -24.74 -27.64 23.21
CA GLY A 692 -25.62 -28.75 23.62
C GLY A 692 -26.44 -28.42 24.87
N GLU A 693 -27.23 -29.37 25.39
CA GLU A 693 -28.17 -29.13 26.52
C GLU A 693 -27.51 -28.52 27.78
N HIS A 694 -26.18 -28.62 27.94
CA HIS A 694 -25.46 -28.10 29.13
C HIS A 694 -24.07 -27.51 28.83
N GLN A 695 -23.77 -27.10 27.60
CA GLN A 695 -22.45 -26.56 27.26
C GLN A 695 -22.53 -25.07 26.89
N ASN A 696 -21.80 -24.24 27.63
CA ASN A 696 -21.69 -22.82 27.36
C ASN A 696 -20.84 -22.59 26.08
N PRO A 697 -21.36 -21.90 25.06
CA PRO A 697 -20.61 -21.59 23.85
C PRO A 697 -19.47 -20.58 24.07
N PHE A 698 -19.46 -19.83 25.18
CA PHE A 698 -18.40 -18.89 25.51
C PHE A 698 -17.22 -19.58 26.21
N THR A 699 -16.02 -19.25 25.78
CA THR A 699 -14.75 -19.58 26.44
C THR A 699 -13.98 -18.30 26.72
N TRP A 700 -13.57 -18.10 27.97
CA TRP A 700 -12.70 -17.00 28.36
C TRP A 700 -11.23 -17.38 28.19
N ASP A 701 -10.52 -16.61 27.38
CA ASP A 701 -9.15 -16.93 26.98
C ASP A 701 -8.12 -15.90 27.43
N ALA A 702 -8.55 -14.77 27.96
CA ALA A 702 -7.66 -13.71 28.39
C ALA A 702 -6.85 -14.11 29.64
N PRO A 703 -5.59 -13.68 29.73
CA PRO A 703 -4.81 -13.84 30.96
C PRO A 703 -5.46 -13.06 32.12
N GLU A 704 -5.03 -13.38 33.33
CA GLU A 704 -5.38 -12.58 34.50
C GLU A 704 -4.93 -11.12 34.34
N VAL A 705 -5.75 -10.21 34.83
CA VAL A 705 -5.44 -8.78 34.86
C VAL A 705 -4.51 -8.52 36.04
N ASP A 706 -3.21 -8.40 35.76
CA ASP A 706 -2.15 -8.20 36.76
C ASP A 706 -1.38 -6.88 36.57
N THR A 707 -1.74 -6.10 35.55
CA THR A 707 -1.01 -4.90 35.13
C THR A 707 -1.91 -3.66 35.20
N GLN A 708 -1.37 -2.52 35.62
CA GLN A 708 -2.11 -1.26 35.65
C GLN A 708 -2.28 -0.68 34.23
N PHE A 709 -3.50 -0.25 33.89
CA PHE A 709 -3.83 0.33 32.58
C PHE A 709 -2.96 1.55 32.22
N HIS A 710 -2.59 2.37 33.20
CA HIS A 710 -1.71 3.52 33.02
C HIS A 710 -0.39 3.17 32.30
N THR A 711 0.23 2.04 32.68
CA THR A 711 1.52 1.60 32.12
C THR A 711 1.45 1.20 30.64
N TYR A 712 0.24 0.94 30.12
CA TYR A 712 -0.01 0.72 28.70
C TYR A 712 -0.12 2.06 27.96
N LEU A 713 -0.81 3.05 28.54
CA LEU A 713 -0.94 4.41 27.98
C LEU A 713 0.41 5.14 27.90
N GLU A 714 1.27 4.92 28.89
CA GLU A 714 2.62 5.48 28.99
C GLU A 714 3.61 4.96 27.93
N GLU A 715 3.23 4.02 27.07
CA GLU A 715 4.09 3.61 25.96
C GLU A 715 3.71 4.30 24.65
N GLU A 716 2.44 4.67 24.49
CA GLU A 716 1.87 5.05 23.20
C GLU A 716 1.68 6.56 23.07
N ILE A 717 2.27 7.15 22.02
CA ILE A 717 2.14 8.60 21.74
C ILE A 717 0.67 9.01 21.57
N ARG A 718 -0.21 8.12 21.07
CA ARG A 718 -1.64 8.41 20.93
C ARG A 718 -2.35 8.73 22.25
N TYR A 719 -1.79 8.36 23.41
CA TYR A 719 -2.30 8.77 24.72
C TYR A 719 -1.43 9.86 25.37
N LYS A 720 -0.10 9.76 25.27
CA LYS A 720 0.83 10.78 25.79
C LYS A 720 0.55 12.18 25.26
N THR A 721 0.18 12.28 23.98
CA THR A 721 -0.11 13.58 23.35
C THR A 721 -1.24 14.31 24.07
N LEU A 722 -2.26 13.58 24.53
CA LEU A 722 -3.35 14.17 25.29
C LEU A 722 -2.87 14.64 26.66
N ASN A 723 -2.09 13.81 27.37
CA ASN A 723 -1.55 14.18 28.68
C ASN A 723 -0.66 15.44 28.61
N LEU A 724 0.07 15.63 27.51
CA LEU A 724 0.89 16.83 27.29
C LEU A 724 0.08 18.08 26.93
N THR A 725 -1.03 17.92 26.19
CA THR A 725 -1.80 19.05 25.64
C THR A 725 -2.99 19.45 26.51
N ASN A 726 -3.57 18.49 27.23
CA ASN A 726 -4.71 18.66 28.12
C ASN A 726 -4.70 17.61 29.26
N PRO A 727 -3.85 17.77 30.28
CA PRO A 727 -3.68 16.80 31.37
C PRO A 727 -4.98 16.50 32.15
N THR A 728 -5.82 17.52 32.37
CA THR A 728 -7.09 17.38 33.07
C THR A 728 -8.04 16.44 32.32
N GLU A 729 -8.17 16.62 31.01
CA GLU A 729 -9.01 15.74 30.19
C GLU A 729 -8.39 14.36 30.01
N ALA A 730 -7.06 14.26 29.93
CA ALA A 730 -6.36 12.98 29.90
C ALA A 730 -6.72 12.11 31.11
N LYS A 731 -6.59 12.67 32.31
CA LYS A 731 -6.95 11.99 33.56
C LYS A 731 -8.42 11.56 33.59
N ARG A 732 -9.33 12.46 33.21
CA ARG A 732 -10.78 12.16 33.17
C ARG A 732 -11.10 11.02 32.20
N LEU A 733 -10.49 11.02 31.01
CA LEU A 733 -10.73 9.99 30.00
C LEU A 733 -10.08 8.66 30.38
N GLU A 734 -8.92 8.67 31.05
CA GLU A 734 -8.30 7.47 31.61
C GLU A 734 -9.19 6.82 32.68
N GLU A 735 -9.70 7.58 33.65
CA GLU A 735 -10.61 7.06 34.68
C GLU A 735 -11.88 6.43 34.09
N LEU A 736 -12.42 7.03 33.03
CA LEU A 736 -13.56 6.47 32.31
C LEU A 736 -13.18 5.24 31.47
N ALA A 737 -11.97 5.21 30.89
CA ALA A 737 -11.51 4.07 30.12
C ALA A 737 -11.28 2.85 31.01
N ILE A 738 -10.76 3.04 32.23
CA ILE A 738 -10.64 1.97 33.23
C ILE A 738 -12.01 1.35 33.51
N LYS A 739 -13.03 2.18 33.78
CA LYS A 739 -14.41 1.70 34.03
C LYS A 739 -14.99 0.96 32.81
N ASP A 740 -14.83 1.52 31.61
CA ASP A 740 -15.30 0.88 30.37
C ASP A 740 -14.64 -0.50 30.17
N ASN A 741 -13.34 -0.61 30.46
CA ASN A 741 -12.54 -1.83 30.35
C ASN A 741 -12.96 -2.89 31.37
N GLU A 742 -13.04 -2.51 32.65
CA GLU A 742 -13.47 -3.39 33.75
C GLU A 742 -14.87 -3.96 33.50
N GLN A 743 -15.82 -3.09 33.12
CA GLN A 743 -17.19 -3.49 32.84
C GLN A 743 -17.23 -4.49 31.67
N ARG A 744 -16.55 -4.19 30.56
CA ARG A 744 -16.51 -5.07 29.39
C ARG A 744 -15.88 -6.43 29.70
N PHE A 745 -14.78 -6.46 30.46
CA PHE A 745 -14.15 -7.72 30.88
C PHE A 745 -15.09 -8.53 31.76
N LYS A 746 -15.71 -7.88 32.75
CA LYS A 746 -16.66 -8.52 33.66
C LYS A 746 -17.86 -9.11 32.92
N ASP A 747 -18.46 -8.35 32.01
CA ASP A 747 -19.64 -8.79 31.25
C ASP A 747 -19.34 -10.01 30.39
N ILE A 748 -18.22 -9.99 29.65
CA ILE A 748 -17.85 -11.11 28.77
C ILE A 748 -17.40 -12.32 29.57
N LYS A 749 -16.65 -12.13 30.66
CA LYS A 749 -16.25 -13.22 31.54
C LYS A 749 -17.46 -13.87 32.20
N HIS A 750 -18.42 -13.08 32.66
CA HIS A 750 -19.67 -13.60 33.23
C HIS A 750 -20.43 -14.48 32.21
N LEU A 751 -20.48 -14.06 30.93
CA LEU A 751 -21.07 -14.88 29.87
C LEU A 751 -20.38 -16.23 29.66
N SER A 752 -19.11 -16.40 30.05
CA SER A 752 -18.39 -17.69 30.01
C SER A 752 -18.54 -18.55 31.26
N GLU A 753 -19.03 -17.97 32.36
CA GLU A 753 -19.23 -18.65 33.65
C GLU A 753 -20.70 -19.02 33.89
N ALA A 754 -21.63 -18.36 33.18
CA ALA A 754 -23.07 -18.62 33.18
C ALA A 754 -23.44 -19.92 32.46
#